data_AF-N1ZLM9-F1
#
_entry.id   AF-N1ZLM9-F1
#
_cell.length_a   1.000
_cell.length_b   1.000
_cell.length_c   1.000
_cell.angle_alpha   90.00
_cell.angle_beta   90.00
_cell.angle_gamma   90.00
#
_symmetry.space_group_name_H-M   'P 1'
#
loop_
_entity.id
_entity.type
_entity.pdbx_description
1 polymer ?
#
loop_
_entity_poly.entity_id
_entity_poly.type
_entity_poly.pdbx_seq_one_letter_code
_entity_poly.pdbx_strand_id
1 'polypeptide(L)'
;MNKLTRKMSLFGKGRKAVVNFIDIDDDLANIGTSGELEGSKDSVIDYDSAAKIKELEDKGYELVENNFDPDGKKPLFSDESTTPYVISFRHGHEVVDVNNPGYGFNKDDLQKVGTQTVHYSGAGNRTPADTVTHVIFNHTIVVDKVTKEMIKDEGWQPESQSHFLIGVPTLPGFVPDESVVGGELVTAQDPDREYSVEYDINRDPDTGDQSAVIKFVDITDNNHEIASETLTGKANMPINYDPVKKVNELKEKGYALVNNGFNADDNIQFFGSEEDYVPTFIMTMKHELIKVDVDHPNDKVKKNEYYQETTFAVDFEGAGDNTPVNDVQLAVWTRSITVVAPTGEVIENGKYTTDWTVDPSQFHNVKVPVIAGYHTEVKEVSAEPITREDRIVNVNYVQNGRIIPVDEDGKEIEGAKQPRFITLNNDPTKVMADEIVPDVDGYTCDLMTITPHNPAKDVRVTYKAKKRNDVLVIPVGENKKQEKKSTKVKMTSEPAPTPEVVGSNAIEPEKENSKSPEKPAVSKPETTQPVVAKANEQTVAQTSEQPKMETQTSVTDTETKTDNANEVKPAAEQAHDQVAIINFIDVDKNGAQLTSSGPLVGKPGESINDLYSTEIPLKAIKDAGYEIVFNNFDREGVVQRFDNNDLMTQIFTIGVRKKQTKKQKNSNKKYDKKDNNKRQKRTSQRSDVTSSASQMSERQRLYNQRSHYTPQSDRIRQQPVHQDHGSNTAAMVLGVAATVISLIGLTGKRK
;
A
#
# COMPACT_ATOMS: atom_id res chain seq x y z
N MET A 1 106.48 3.41 -7.64
CA MET A 1 105.90 3.88 -8.92
C MET A 1 104.88 2.86 -9.43
N ASN A 2 104.07 3.25 -10.42
CA ASN A 2 103.06 2.46 -11.14
C ASN A 2 101.91 1.86 -10.31
N LYS A 3 100.74 2.48 -10.50
CA LYS A 3 99.41 1.89 -10.35
C LYS A 3 99.31 0.61 -11.20
N LEU A 4 98.48 -0.35 -10.76
CA LEU A 4 97.63 -1.08 -11.69
C LEU A 4 96.16 -0.86 -11.31
N THR A 5 95.29 -0.77 -12.29
CA THR A 5 94.01 -0.06 -12.16
C THR A 5 92.94 -0.95 -11.54
N ARG A 6 92.44 -0.59 -10.34
CA ARG A 6 91.20 -1.15 -9.80
C ARG A 6 90.03 -0.71 -10.69
N LYS A 7 89.60 -1.57 -11.62
CA LYS A 7 88.29 -1.41 -12.29
C LYS A 7 87.21 -1.48 -11.21
N MET A 8 86.70 -0.32 -10.80
CA MET A 8 85.39 -0.24 -10.16
C MET A 8 84.37 -0.71 -11.20
N SER A 9 83.72 -1.84 -10.96
CA SER A 9 82.57 -2.23 -11.77
C SER A 9 81.40 -1.34 -11.36
N LEU A 10 80.88 -0.55 -12.31
CA LEU A 10 79.80 0.42 -12.09
C LEU A 10 78.42 -0.25 -11.98
N PHE A 11 78.35 -1.45 -11.42
CA PHE A 11 77.09 -2.06 -11.03
C PHE A 11 76.53 -1.31 -9.83
N GLY A 12 75.53 -0.47 -10.09
CA GLY A 12 74.64 0.02 -9.04
C GLY A 12 74.01 -1.16 -8.31
N LYS A 13 73.59 -0.95 -7.05
CA LYS A 13 72.80 -1.95 -6.32
C LYS A 13 71.55 -2.27 -7.14
N GLY A 14 71.21 -3.56 -7.29
CA GLY A 14 69.98 -3.97 -7.93
C GLY A 14 68.78 -3.27 -7.30
N ARG A 15 67.90 -2.75 -8.14
CA ARG A 15 66.64 -2.13 -7.73
C ARG A 15 65.56 -3.20 -7.74
N LYS A 16 64.71 -3.22 -6.71
CA LYS A 16 63.61 -4.17 -6.63
C LYS A 16 62.25 -3.50 -6.81
N ALA A 17 61.31 -4.25 -7.36
CA ALA A 17 59.89 -3.90 -7.39
C ALA A 17 59.06 -5.12 -6.94
N VAL A 18 57.92 -4.88 -6.29
CA VAL A 18 56.96 -5.92 -5.90
C VAL A 18 55.55 -5.43 -6.21
N VAL A 19 54.84 -6.13 -7.08
CA VAL A 19 53.40 -5.91 -7.32
C VAL A 19 52.63 -6.81 -6.36
N ASN A 20 51.71 -6.22 -5.60
CA ASN A 20 50.80 -6.94 -4.72
C ASN A 20 49.37 -6.83 -5.25
N PHE A 21 48.65 -7.94 -5.22
CA PHE A 21 47.26 -8.06 -5.57
C PHE A 21 46.50 -8.08 -4.24
N ILE A 22 45.67 -7.05 -4.01
CA ILE A 22 45.03 -6.79 -2.72
C ILE A 22 43.52 -6.93 -2.86
N ASP A 23 42.93 -7.70 -1.96
CA ASP A 23 41.50 -7.82 -1.74
C ASP A 23 41.04 -6.69 -0.82
N ILE A 24 40.08 -5.85 -1.24
CA ILE A 24 39.62 -4.72 -0.41
C ILE A 24 38.44 -5.06 0.50
N ASP A 25 37.83 -6.23 0.33
CA ASP A 25 36.67 -6.66 1.12
C ASP A 25 37.10 -7.63 2.25
N ASP A 26 38.15 -8.43 2.05
CA ASP A 26 38.82 -9.26 3.08
C ASP A 26 39.99 -8.49 3.77
N ASP A 27 39.69 -7.45 4.55
CA ASP A 27 40.64 -6.78 5.47
C ASP A 27 42.01 -6.33 4.85
N LEU A 28 42.03 -5.98 3.55
CA LEU A 28 43.25 -5.68 2.75
C LEU A 28 44.18 -6.90 2.54
N ALA A 29 43.63 -8.11 2.46
CA ALA A 29 44.38 -9.35 2.26
C ALA A 29 45.19 -9.39 0.96
N ASN A 30 46.38 -9.97 1.03
CA ASN A 30 47.26 -10.14 -0.13
C ASN A 30 46.96 -11.47 -0.85
N ILE A 31 46.15 -11.38 -1.89
CA ILE A 31 45.67 -12.51 -2.72
C ILE A 31 46.65 -12.89 -3.85
N GLY A 32 47.80 -12.23 -3.94
CA GLY A 32 48.88 -12.58 -4.85
C GLY A 32 50.01 -11.57 -4.91
N THR A 33 51.18 -12.00 -5.39
CA THR A 33 52.32 -11.12 -5.61
C THR A 33 53.12 -11.50 -6.85
N SER A 34 53.79 -10.53 -7.48
CA SER A 34 54.82 -10.79 -8.50
C SER A 34 56.08 -11.48 -7.94
N GLY A 35 56.26 -11.44 -6.61
CA GLY A 35 57.56 -11.62 -5.98
C GLY A 35 58.49 -10.43 -6.24
N GLU A 36 59.76 -10.58 -5.88
CA GLU A 36 60.79 -9.55 -6.12
C GLU A 36 61.22 -9.55 -7.59
N LEU A 37 60.84 -8.49 -8.31
CA LEU A 37 61.32 -8.17 -9.65
C LEU A 37 62.63 -7.37 -9.50
N GLU A 38 63.73 -7.77 -10.15
CA GLU A 38 65.02 -7.07 -10.07
C GLU A 38 65.40 -6.36 -11.38
N GLY A 39 66.00 -5.17 -11.27
CA GLY A 39 66.44 -4.39 -12.43
C GLY A 39 67.47 -3.30 -12.14
N SER A 40 67.79 -2.53 -13.18
CA SER A 40 68.65 -1.34 -13.08
C SER A 40 67.78 -0.10 -12.88
N LYS A 41 68.30 0.93 -12.21
CA LYS A 41 67.62 2.22 -12.10
C LYS A 41 67.24 2.76 -13.50
N ASP A 42 66.05 3.37 -13.61
CA ASP A 42 65.51 3.98 -14.83
C ASP A 42 65.20 2.98 -15.98
N SER A 43 65.36 1.66 -15.80
CA SER A 43 64.85 0.66 -16.74
C SER A 43 63.39 0.30 -16.45
N VAL A 44 62.66 -0.16 -17.48
CA VAL A 44 61.26 -0.59 -17.36
C VAL A 44 61.15 -1.86 -16.50
N ILE A 45 60.14 -1.91 -15.64
CA ILE A 45 59.76 -3.10 -14.87
C ILE A 45 58.92 -3.99 -15.80
N ASP A 46 59.57 -4.89 -16.52
CA ASP A 46 58.92 -5.76 -17.52
C ASP A 46 58.23 -6.98 -16.88
N TYR A 47 57.21 -6.70 -16.07
CA TYR A 47 56.24 -7.67 -15.56
C TYR A 47 54.92 -7.52 -16.32
N ASP A 48 54.13 -8.59 -16.40
CA ASP A 48 52.80 -8.58 -17.03
C ASP A 48 51.76 -8.98 -15.97
N SER A 49 50.90 -8.02 -15.62
CA SER A 49 49.84 -8.15 -14.64
C SER A 49 48.62 -8.91 -15.21
N ALA A 50 48.38 -8.84 -16.52
CA ALA A 50 47.11 -9.23 -17.16
C ALA A 50 46.74 -10.70 -16.94
N ALA A 51 47.73 -11.61 -16.99
CA ALA A 51 47.49 -13.03 -16.74
C ALA A 51 47.01 -13.30 -15.29
N LYS A 52 47.50 -12.53 -14.31
CA LYS A 52 47.10 -12.68 -12.90
C LYS A 52 45.82 -11.91 -12.58
N ILE A 53 45.59 -10.75 -13.20
CA ILE A 53 44.30 -10.06 -13.16
C ILE A 53 43.19 -11.02 -13.64
N LYS A 54 43.37 -11.63 -14.81
CA LYS A 54 42.39 -12.58 -15.36
C LYS A 54 42.20 -13.84 -14.50
N GLU A 55 43.25 -14.35 -13.85
CA GLU A 55 43.14 -15.47 -12.92
C GLU A 55 42.26 -15.15 -11.69
N LEU A 56 42.21 -13.88 -11.27
CA LEU A 56 41.35 -13.41 -10.18
C LEU A 56 39.92 -13.14 -10.70
N GLU A 57 39.76 -12.52 -11.88
CA GLU A 57 38.46 -12.35 -12.55
C GLU A 57 37.75 -13.70 -12.77
N ASP A 58 38.48 -14.71 -13.26
CA ASP A 58 38.00 -16.09 -13.46
C ASP A 58 37.62 -16.78 -12.14
N LYS A 59 38.09 -16.29 -10.99
CA LYS A 59 37.72 -16.75 -9.64
C LYS A 59 36.51 -16.03 -9.05
N GLY A 60 36.10 -14.91 -9.63
CA GLY A 60 34.96 -14.11 -9.18
C GLY A 60 35.30 -12.69 -8.70
N TYR A 61 36.57 -12.31 -8.65
CA TYR A 61 36.99 -10.95 -8.30
C TYR A 61 36.65 -9.93 -9.39
N GLU A 62 36.57 -8.66 -9.01
CA GLU A 62 36.42 -7.52 -9.92
C GLU A 62 37.54 -6.51 -9.67
N LEU A 63 38.25 -6.12 -10.73
CA LEU A 63 39.36 -5.17 -10.67
C LEU A 63 38.86 -3.76 -10.28
N VAL A 64 39.46 -3.17 -9.26
CA VAL A 64 39.10 -1.83 -8.76
C VAL A 64 40.10 -0.78 -9.20
N GLU A 65 41.40 -1.01 -9.01
CA GLU A 65 42.45 -0.08 -9.41
C GLU A 65 43.75 -0.83 -9.75
N ASN A 66 44.46 -0.38 -10.79
CA ASN A 66 45.78 -0.89 -11.14
C ASN A 66 46.82 0.24 -11.04
N ASN A 67 47.50 0.32 -9.90
CA ASN A 67 48.59 1.28 -9.68
C ASN A 67 49.96 0.74 -10.13
N PHE A 68 50.04 -0.45 -10.73
CA PHE A 68 51.27 -0.92 -11.36
C PHE A 68 51.40 -0.35 -12.78
N ASP A 69 50.47 -0.69 -13.68
CA ASP A 69 50.50 -0.27 -15.09
C ASP A 69 49.20 0.44 -15.54
N PRO A 70 48.89 1.64 -14.99
CA PRO A 70 47.76 2.45 -15.44
C PRO A 70 47.88 2.78 -16.94
N ASP A 71 46.77 2.69 -17.67
CA ASP A 71 46.71 2.72 -19.15
C ASP A 71 47.64 1.70 -19.85
N GLY A 72 48.07 0.62 -19.18
CA GLY A 72 49.06 -0.34 -19.69
C GLY A 72 50.50 0.20 -19.73
N LYS A 73 50.79 1.30 -19.02
CA LYS A 73 52.12 1.94 -19.00
C LYS A 73 52.98 1.37 -17.87
N LYS A 74 53.79 0.36 -18.19
CA LYS A 74 54.72 -0.26 -17.22
C LYS A 74 55.67 0.79 -16.58
N PRO A 75 55.88 0.77 -15.25
CA PRO A 75 56.67 1.76 -14.54
C PRO A 75 58.19 1.50 -14.67
N LEU A 76 59.00 2.46 -14.20
CA LEU A 76 60.46 2.35 -14.17
C LEU A 76 60.98 2.01 -12.76
N PHE A 77 62.08 1.28 -12.68
CA PHE A 77 62.78 1.01 -11.41
C PHE A 77 63.33 2.30 -10.79
N SER A 78 62.89 2.58 -9.55
CA SER A 78 63.17 3.81 -8.80
C SER A 78 64.59 3.85 -8.19
N ASP A 79 64.88 4.92 -7.44
CA ASP A 79 66.09 5.03 -6.61
C ASP A 79 65.98 4.38 -5.21
N GLU A 80 64.87 3.72 -4.89
CA GLU A 80 64.65 3.01 -3.62
C GLU A 80 65.29 1.61 -3.63
N SER A 81 65.31 0.91 -2.48
CA SER A 81 65.74 -0.48 -2.43
C SER A 81 64.70 -1.43 -3.02
N THR A 82 63.42 -1.21 -2.68
CA THR A 82 62.27 -2.01 -3.12
C THR A 82 61.05 -1.12 -3.23
N THR A 83 60.50 -0.95 -4.43
CA THR A 83 59.25 -0.19 -4.65
C THR A 83 58.03 -1.13 -4.60
N PRO A 84 57.04 -0.90 -3.72
CA PRO A 84 55.78 -1.62 -3.76
C PRO A 84 54.80 -0.99 -4.77
N TYR A 85 54.04 -1.82 -5.45
CA TYR A 85 52.89 -1.47 -6.28
C TYR A 85 51.66 -2.27 -5.81
N VAL A 86 50.46 -1.73 -6.02
CA VAL A 86 49.19 -2.35 -5.62
C VAL A 86 48.25 -2.43 -6.81
N ILE A 87 47.65 -3.60 -7.01
CA ILE A 87 46.49 -3.80 -7.87
C ILE A 87 45.37 -4.28 -6.95
N SER A 88 44.31 -3.49 -6.81
CA SER A 88 43.20 -3.76 -5.88
C SER A 88 42.01 -4.39 -6.57
N PHE A 89 41.37 -5.32 -5.88
CA PHE A 89 40.20 -6.07 -6.30
C PHE A 89 39.13 -6.02 -5.20
N ARG A 90 37.88 -6.18 -5.61
CA ARG A 90 36.74 -6.46 -4.74
C ARG A 90 36.13 -7.81 -5.09
N HIS A 91 35.29 -8.35 -4.24
CA HIS A 91 34.44 -9.48 -4.59
C HIS A 91 33.41 -9.02 -5.63
N GLY A 92 33.29 -9.77 -6.72
CA GLY A 92 32.16 -9.62 -7.62
C GLY A 92 30.92 -10.25 -7.02
N HIS A 93 29.75 -9.71 -7.36
CA HIS A 93 28.46 -10.24 -6.88
C HIS A 93 27.64 -10.82 -8.04
N GLU A 94 26.84 -11.85 -7.76
CA GLU A 94 25.92 -12.46 -8.73
C GLU A 94 24.51 -12.54 -8.16
N VAL A 95 23.52 -12.16 -8.97
CA VAL A 95 22.11 -12.35 -8.65
C VAL A 95 21.72 -13.77 -9.04
N VAL A 96 21.18 -14.51 -8.07
CA VAL A 96 20.67 -15.88 -8.24
C VAL A 96 19.14 -15.83 -8.14
N ASP A 97 18.49 -16.25 -9.23
CA ASP A 97 17.03 -16.21 -9.38
C ASP A 97 16.52 -17.45 -10.15
N VAL A 98 15.21 -17.52 -10.38
CA VAL A 98 14.55 -18.62 -11.10
C VAL A 98 15.06 -18.86 -12.54
N ASN A 99 15.72 -17.87 -13.15
CA ASN A 99 16.28 -17.91 -14.50
C ASN A 99 17.81 -18.14 -14.50
N ASN A 100 18.50 -17.68 -13.45
CA ASN A 100 19.93 -17.89 -13.17
C ASN A 100 20.13 -18.67 -11.85
N PRO A 101 19.69 -19.94 -11.75
CA PRO A 101 19.92 -20.76 -10.56
C PRO A 101 21.39 -21.20 -10.47
N GLY A 102 21.95 -21.19 -9.27
CA GLY A 102 23.36 -21.49 -9.04
C GLY A 102 23.73 -21.51 -7.55
N TYR A 103 25.02 -21.67 -7.25
CA TYR A 103 25.58 -21.55 -5.89
C TYR A 103 24.94 -22.47 -4.83
N GLY A 104 24.33 -23.58 -5.26
CA GLY A 104 23.62 -24.53 -4.40
C GLY A 104 22.10 -24.38 -4.42
N PHE A 105 21.60 -23.22 -4.87
CA PHE A 105 20.18 -22.93 -5.01
C PHE A 105 19.67 -23.41 -6.37
N ASN A 106 18.59 -24.19 -6.34
CA ASN A 106 17.94 -24.75 -7.51
C ASN A 106 16.61 -24.03 -7.80
N LYS A 107 15.96 -24.38 -8.92
CA LYS A 107 14.74 -23.68 -9.35
C LYS A 107 13.60 -23.79 -8.32
N ASP A 108 13.49 -24.91 -7.61
CA ASP A 108 12.42 -25.15 -6.64
C ASP A 108 12.69 -24.45 -5.28
N ASP A 109 13.95 -24.08 -5.01
CA ASP A 109 14.32 -23.17 -3.91
C ASP A 109 13.95 -21.72 -4.25
N LEU A 110 13.99 -21.36 -5.54
CA LEU A 110 13.88 -19.99 -6.06
C LEU A 110 12.50 -19.67 -6.68
N GLN A 111 11.60 -20.65 -6.79
CA GLN A 111 10.22 -20.47 -7.25
C GLN A 111 9.28 -21.44 -6.56
N LYS A 112 8.20 -20.90 -5.99
CA LYS A 112 7.07 -21.65 -5.44
C LYS A 112 5.80 -21.32 -6.20
N VAL A 113 4.99 -22.34 -6.43
CA VAL A 113 3.68 -22.22 -7.06
C VAL A 113 2.64 -22.63 -6.03
N GLY A 114 1.79 -21.68 -5.63
CA GLY A 114 0.64 -21.95 -4.77
C GLY A 114 -0.57 -22.34 -5.60
N THR A 115 -1.38 -23.24 -5.08
CA THR A 115 -2.58 -23.76 -5.74
C THR A 115 -3.83 -23.42 -4.92
N GLN A 116 -4.91 -23.04 -5.59
CA GLN A 116 -6.23 -22.96 -4.96
C GLN A 116 -7.14 -23.92 -5.71
N THR A 117 -7.67 -24.91 -5.00
CA THR A 117 -8.56 -25.93 -5.54
C THR A 117 -9.95 -25.79 -4.94
N VAL A 118 -10.98 -25.81 -5.79
CA VAL A 118 -12.39 -25.89 -5.39
C VAL A 118 -12.96 -27.20 -5.91
N HIS A 119 -13.31 -28.08 -4.99
CA HIS A 119 -14.02 -29.32 -5.28
C HIS A 119 -15.53 -29.11 -5.28
N TYR A 120 -16.24 -29.84 -6.14
CA TYR A 120 -17.70 -29.77 -6.22
C TYR A 120 -18.32 -31.16 -5.98
N SER A 121 -19.44 -31.23 -5.25
CA SER A 121 -20.18 -32.48 -4.96
C SER A 121 -21.68 -32.38 -5.29
N GLY A 122 -22.52 -33.21 -4.66
CA GLY A 122 -24.00 -33.17 -4.74
C GLY A 122 -24.64 -33.56 -6.07
N ALA A 123 -24.36 -32.85 -7.17
CA ALA A 123 -25.10 -32.91 -8.44
C ALA A 123 -24.86 -34.15 -9.34
N GLY A 124 -24.28 -35.23 -8.80
CA GLY A 124 -24.13 -36.51 -9.49
C GLY A 124 -23.36 -36.42 -10.82
N ASN A 125 -23.99 -36.79 -11.94
CA ASN A 125 -23.36 -36.69 -13.26
C ASN A 125 -23.42 -35.28 -13.89
N ARG A 126 -23.95 -34.29 -13.16
CA ARG A 126 -23.97 -32.87 -13.53
C ARG A 126 -22.98 -32.02 -12.73
N THR A 127 -22.38 -32.56 -11.67
CA THR A 127 -21.37 -31.88 -10.85
C THR A 127 -20.26 -31.29 -11.74
N PRO A 128 -19.85 -30.01 -11.52
CA PRO A 128 -18.75 -29.42 -12.25
C PRO A 128 -17.43 -30.19 -12.07
N ALA A 129 -16.47 -29.97 -12.97
CA ALA A 129 -15.09 -30.37 -12.70
C ALA A 129 -14.44 -29.35 -11.75
N ASP A 130 -13.55 -29.83 -10.87
CA ASP A 130 -12.82 -29.02 -9.90
C ASP A 130 -12.12 -27.81 -10.55
N THR A 131 -12.22 -26.66 -9.89
CA THR A 131 -11.56 -25.43 -10.35
C THR A 131 -10.20 -25.29 -9.68
N VAL A 132 -9.12 -25.18 -10.46
CA VAL A 132 -7.76 -25.01 -9.95
C VAL A 132 -7.12 -23.73 -10.46
N THR A 133 -6.85 -22.78 -9.57
CA THR A 133 -6.12 -21.53 -9.85
C THR A 133 -4.74 -21.56 -9.21
N HIS A 134 -3.80 -20.75 -9.71
CA HIS A 134 -2.40 -20.78 -9.29
C HIS A 134 -1.86 -19.37 -9.05
N VAL A 135 -1.01 -19.23 -8.02
CA VAL A 135 -0.19 -18.04 -7.73
C VAL A 135 1.29 -18.41 -7.83
N ILE A 136 2.16 -17.47 -8.13
CA ILE A 136 3.61 -17.74 -8.27
C ILE A 136 4.41 -16.75 -7.43
N PHE A 137 5.28 -17.30 -6.59
CA PHE A 137 6.26 -16.57 -5.80
C PHE A 137 7.65 -16.90 -6.32
N ASN A 138 8.51 -15.90 -6.49
CA ASN A 138 9.92 -16.09 -6.83
C ASN A 138 10.80 -15.58 -5.69
N HIS A 139 11.94 -16.20 -5.45
CA HIS A 139 12.93 -15.76 -4.46
C HIS A 139 14.16 -15.25 -5.21
N THR A 140 14.63 -14.06 -4.86
CA THR A 140 15.88 -13.49 -5.38
C THR A 140 16.88 -13.36 -4.24
N ILE A 141 18.11 -13.79 -4.48
CA ILE A 141 19.23 -13.64 -3.55
C ILE A 141 20.45 -13.11 -4.28
N VAL A 142 21.39 -12.51 -3.54
CA VAL A 142 22.69 -12.08 -4.07
C VAL A 142 23.79 -12.87 -3.37
N VAL A 143 24.69 -13.45 -4.17
CA VAL A 143 25.77 -14.33 -3.74
C VAL A 143 27.11 -13.72 -4.13
N ASP A 144 28.09 -13.86 -3.24
CA ASP A 144 29.48 -13.48 -3.46
C ASP A 144 30.17 -14.48 -4.39
N LYS A 145 30.75 -13.99 -5.49
CA LYS A 145 31.39 -14.83 -6.51
C LYS A 145 32.73 -15.41 -6.06
N VAL A 146 33.35 -14.91 -4.99
CA VAL A 146 34.61 -15.42 -4.43
C VAL A 146 34.32 -16.41 -3.29
N THR A 147 33.65 -15.97 -2.22
CA THR A 147 33.38 -16.81 -1.03
C THR A 147 32.32 -17.88 -1.28
N LYS A 148 31.43 -17.65 -2.25
CA LYS A 148 30.22 -18.46 -2.55
C LYS A 148 29.13 -18.37 -1.46
N GLU A 149 29.22 -17.42 -0.55
CA GLU A 149 28.24 -17.20 0.51
C GLU A 149 27.15 -16.19 0.10
N MET A 150 25.95 -16.32 0.68
CA MET A 150 24.85 -15.38 0.46
C MET A 150 25.13 -14.07 1.21
N ILE A 151 25.20 -12.96 0.48
CA ILE A 151 25.41 -11.61 1.04
C ILE A 151 24.11 -10.82 1.21
N LYS A 152 23.05 -11.19 0.47
CA LYS A 152 21.73 -10.55 0.57
C LYS A 152 20.63 -11.54 0.21
N ASP A 153 19.56 -11.51 1.00
CA ASP A 153 18.26 -12.11 0.68
C ASP A 153 17.29 -10.97 0.31
N GLU A 154 16.60 -11.04 -0.82
CA GLU A 154 15.58 -10.04 -1.23
C GLU A 154 14.13 -10.49 -0.93
N GLY A 155 14.00 -11.64 -0.28
CA GLY A 155 12.74 -12.27 0.10
C GLY A 155 12.00 -12.92 -1.06
N TRP A 156 10.84 -13.47 -0.72
CA TRP A 156 9.87 -13.93 -1.70
C TRP A 156 9.11 -12.75 -2.27
N GLN A 157 9.02 -12.68 -3.59
CA GLN A 157 8.39 -11.60 -4.34
C GLN A 157 7.24 -12.15 -5.22
N PRO A 158 6.02 -11.58 -5.09
CA PRO A 158 5.61 -10.61 -4.07
C PRO A 158 5.59 -11.26 -2.67
N GLU A 159 5.73 -10.48 -1.59
CA GLU A 159 5.68 -11.00 -0.21
C GLU A 159 4.37 -11.75 0.08
N SER A 160 3.26 -11.23 -0.44
CA SER A 160 1.94 -11.84 -0.44
C SER A 160 1.16 -11.47 -1.71
N GLN A 161 0.23 -12.33 -2.13
CA GLN A 161 -0.72 -12.07 -3.22
C GLN A 161 -2.00 -12.88 -3.02
N SER A 162 -3.14 -12.41 -3.52
CA SER A 162 -4.38 -13.17 -3.45
C SER A 162 -4.51 -14.20 -4.56
N HIS A 163 -5.13 -15.34 -4.24
CA HIS A 163 -5.73 -16.20 -5.25
C HIS A 163 -6.92 -15.51 -5.94
N PHE A 164 -7.47 -16.11 -7.00
CA PHE A 164 -8.70 -15.59 -7.62
C PHE A 164 -9.90 -15.84 -6.69
N LEU A 165 -10.74 -14.83 -6.49
CA LEU A 165 -12.10 -15.04 -5.98
C LEU A 165 -12.93 -15.76 -7.07
N ILE A 166 -13.55 -16.90 -6.75
CA ILE A 166 -14.23 -17.77 -7.72
C ILE A 166 -15.74 -17.70 -7.53
N GLY A 167 -16.47 -17.34 -8.59
CA GLY A 167 -17.93 -17.47 -8.63
C GLY A 167 -18.32 -18.92 -8.87
N VAL A 168 -19.22 -19.47 -8.05
CA VAL A 168 -19.62 -20.88 -8.12
C VAL A 168 -20.55 -21.11 -9.33
N PRO A 169 -20.32 -22.14 -10.17
CA PRO A 169 -21.14 -22.40 -11.35
C PRO A 169 -22.63 -22.60 -11.02
N THR A 170 -23.52 -21.85 -11.67
CA THR A 170 -24.97 -22.05 -11.51
C THR A 170 -25.46 -23.31 -12.23
N LEU A 171 -26.10 -24.23 -11.50
CA LEU A 171 -26.66 -25.47 -12.04
C LEU A 171 -28.20 -25.46 -11.95
N PRO A 172 -28.94 -25.23 -13.06
CA PRO A 172 -30.41 -25.21 -13.05
C PRO A 172 -31.06 -26.45 -12.38
N GLY A 173 -31.92 -26.24 -11.39
CA GLY A 173 -32.49 -27.30 -10.53
C GLY A 173 -31.60 -27.81 -9.39
N PHE A 174 -30.46 -27.16 -9.13
CA PHE A 174 -29.62 -27.34 -7.95
C PHE A 174 -29.28 -25.98 -7.34
N VAL A 175 -28.96 -25.96 -6.06
CA VAL A 175 -28.43 -24.79 -5.36
C VAL A 175 -27.16 -25.21 -4.62
N PRO A 176 -26.02 -24.52 -4.81
CA PRO A 176 -24.82 -24.73 -4.00
C PRO A 176 -24.99 -24.09 -2.62
N ASP A 177 -24.31 -24.67 -1.63
CA ASP A 177 -24.11 -24.08 -0.29
C ASP A 177 -23.48 -22.68 -0.31
N GLU A 178 -22.52 -22.43 -1.21
CA GLU A 178 -21.89 -21.11 -1.40
C GLU A 178 -22.00 -20.61 -2.86
N SER A 179 -22.16 -19.29 -3.05
CA SER A 179 -22.24 -18.68 -4.39
C SER A 179 -20.89 -18.10 -4.88
N VAL A 180 -19.94 -17.89 -3.97
CA VAL A 180 -18.58 -17.38 -4.23
C VAL A 180 -17.62 -17.99 -3.21
N VAL A 181 -16.46 -18.46 -3.65
CA VAL A 181 -15.45 -19.12 -2.80
C VAL A 181 -14.02 -18.62 -3.06
N GLY A 182 -13.13 -18.84 -2.10
CA GLY A 182 -11.71 -18.58 -2.23
C GLY A 182 -11.32 -17.11 -2.31
N GLY A 183 -10.21 -16.80 -2.97
CA GLY A 183 -9.69 -15.44 -3.13
C GLY A 183 -8.84 -14.92 -1.95
N GLU A 184 -8.46 -15.81 -1.02
CA GLU A 184 -7.62 -15.47 0.13
C GLU A 184 -6.24 -14.91 -0.28
N LEU A 185 -5.70 -14.04 0.59
CA LEU A 185 -4.32 -13.56 0.57
C LEU A 185 -3.38 -14.65 1.10
N VAL A 186 -2.38 -15.04 0.29
CA VAL A 186 -1.43 -16.12 0.60
C VAL A 186 0.02 -15.64 0.48
N THR A 187 0.96 -16.40 1.05
CA THR A 187 2.40 -16.13 1.04
C THR A 187 3.19 -17.32 0.50
N ALA A 188 4.49 -17.15 0.23
CA ALA A 188 5.36 -18.25 -0.17
C ALA A 188 5.62 -19.32 0.93
N GLN A 189 5.16 -19.09 2.16
CA GLN A 189 5.26 -20.02 3.29
C GLN A 189 3.95 -20.80 3.49
N ASP A 190 2.82 -20.21 3.12
CA ASP A 190 1.47 -20.79 3.15
C ASP A 190 0.73 -20.42 1.85
N PRO A 191 1.02 -21.13 0.74
CA PRO A 191 0.61 -20.71 -0.61
C PRO A 191 -0.66 -21.41 -1.15
N ASP A 192 -1.10 -22.49 -0.49
CA ASP A 192 -2.09 -23.44 -0.99
C ASP A 192 -3.45 -23.31 -0.27
N ARG A 193 -4.56 -23.49 -1.00
CA ARG A 193 -5.93 -23.43 -0.48
C ARG A 193 -6.82 -24.51 -1.09
N GLU A 194 -7.72 -25.07 -0.29
CA GLU A 194 -8.62 -26.16 -0.69
C GLU A 194 -10.02 -25.87 -0.13
N TYR A 195 -11.02 -25.87 -1.02
CA TYR A 195 -12.43 -25.61 -0.70
C TYR A 195 -13.31 -26.72 -1.26
N SER A 196 -14.52 -26.88 -0.70
CA SER A 196 -15.54 -27.83 -1.17
C SER A 196 -16.89 -27.14 -1.20
N VAL A 197 -17.67 -27.41 -2.25
CA VAL A 197 -19.00 -26.82 -2.51
C VAL A 197 -19.98 -27.94 -2.82
N GLU A 198 -21.00 -28.11 -1.98
CA GLU A 198 -22.04 -29.13 -2.15
C GLU A 198 -23.28 -28.56 -2.84
N TYR A 199 -23.70 -29.20 -3.95
CA TYR A 199 -24.92 -28.85 -4.68
C TYR A 199 -26.11 -29.69 -4.23
N ASP A 200 -27.02 -29.09 -3.47
CA ASP A 200 -28.28 -29.72 -3.10
C ASP A 200 -29.32 -29.62 -4.23
N ILE A 201 -30.27 -30.56 -4.27
CA ILE A 201 -31.35 -30.55 -5.28
C ILE A 201 -32.38 -29.51 -4.86
N ASN A 202 -32.63 -28.48 -5.69
CA ASN A 202 -33.75 -27.57 -5.46
C ASN A 202 -35.06 -28.33 -5.71
N ARG A 203 -35.91 -28.40 -4.67
CA ARG A 203 -37.19 -29.12 -4.67
C ARG A 203 -38.42 -28.23 -4.73
N ASP A 204 -38.25 -26.93 -4.50
CA ASP A 204 -39.33 -25.94 -4.44
C ASP A 204 -38.89 -24.68 -5.20
N PRO A 205 -38.73 -24.78 -6.54
CA PRO A 205 -38.13 -23.71 -7.32
C PRO A 205 -39.06 -22.50 -7.41
N ASP A 206 -38.54 -21.32 -7.07
CA ASP A 206 -39.26 -20.08 -7.33
C ASP A 206 -39.48 -19.89 -8.85
N THR A 207 -40.63 -19.32 -9.19
CA THR A 207 -41.06 -18.95 -10.55
C THR A 207 -41.13 -17.42 -10.74
N GLY A 208 -40.78 -16.66 -9.70
CA GLY A 208 -40.67 -15.21 -9.65
C GLY A 208 -39.49 -14.62 -10.43
N ASP A 209 -39.17 -13.37 -10.11
CA ASP A 209 -38.03 -12.65 -10.69
C ASP A 209 -36.82 -12.81 -9.77
N GLN A 210 -35.84 -13.56 -10.26
CA GLN A 210 -34.60 -13.91 -9.58
C GLN A 210 -33.52 -12.86 -9.86
N SER A 211 -32.53 -12.76 -8.97
CA SER A 211 -31.38 -11.87 -9.12
C SER A 211 -30.12 -12.63 -9.56
N ALA A 212 -29.17 -11.92 -10.17
CA ALA A 212 -27.80 -12.36 -10.37
C ALA A 212 -26.86 -11.15 -10.28
N VAL A 213 -25.63 -11.33 -9.79
CA VAL A 213 -24.66 -10.24 -9.59
C VAL A 213 -23.41 -10.46 -10.42
N ILE A 214 -22.99 -9.44 -11.15
CA ILE A 214 -21.65 -9.35 -11.74
C ILE A 214 -20.78 -8.53 -10.78
N LYS A 215 -19.75 -9.13 -10.18
CA LYS A 215 -18.78 -8.42 -9.33
C LYS A 215 -17.47 -8.20 -10.08
N PHE A 216 -16.97 -6.97 -10.08
CA PHE A 216 -15.65 -6.62 -10.56
C PHE A 216 -14.73 -6.45 -9.34
N VAL A 217 -13.68 -7.27 -9.27
CA VAL A 217 -12.75 -7.28 -8.13
C VAL A 217 -11.33 -7.01 -8.60
N ASP A 218 -10.54 -6.29 -7.81
CA ASP A 218 -9.13 -6.05 -8.10
C ASP A 218 -8.22 -7.00 -7.33
N ILE A 219 -7.53 -7.90 -8.04
CA ILE A 219 -6.60 -8.88 -7.43
C ILE A 219 -5.33 -8.24 -6.84
N THR A 220 -4.91 -7.09 -7.39
CA THR A 220 -3.76 -6.31 -6.89
C THR A 220 -4.08 -5.52 -5.62
N ASP A 221 -5.37 -5.38 -5.27
CA ASP A 221 -5.85 -4.90 -3.97
C ASP A 221 -6.70 -5.98 -3.26
N ASN A 222 -6.14 -7.19 -3.13
CA ASN A 222 -6.69 -8.29 -2.31
C ASN A 222 -8.14 -8.72 -2.65
N ASN A 223 -8.51 -8.70 -3.94
CA ASN A 223 -9.87 -8.92 -4.45
C ASN A 223 -10.91 -7.88 -3.98
N HIS A 224 -10.50 -6.64 -3.71
CA HIS A 224 -11.43 -5.54 -3.37
C HIS A 224 -12.48 -5.31 -4.47
N GLU A 225 -13.75 -5.16 -4.10
CA GLU A 225 -14.86 -4.94 -5.04
C GLU A 225 -14.88 -3.50 -5.57
N ILE A 226 -14.41 -3.31 -6.80
CA ILE A 226 -14.30 -1.99 -7.46
C ILE A 226 -15.59 -1.58 -8.20
N ALA A 227 -16.47 -2.53 -8.51
CA ALA A 227 -17.83 -2.30 -9.01
C ALA A 227 -18.68 -3.57 -8.93
N SER A 228 -20.00 -3.42 -8.90
CA SER A 228 -20.94 -4.51 -9.14
C SER A 228 -22.15 -4.06 -9.97
N GLU A 229 -22.78 -5.02 -10.66
CA GLU A 229 -24.03 -4.83 -11.40
C GLU A 229 -24.99 -5.97 -11.06
N THR A 230 -26.15 -5.63 -10.47
CA THR A 230 -27.23 -6.59 -10.22
C THR A 230 -28.17 -6.63 -11.41
N LEU A 231 -28.45 -7.84 -11.89
CA LEU A 231 -29.34 -8.16 -12.99
C LEU A 231 -30.56 -8.90 -12.45
N THR A 232 -31.72 -8.74 -13.08
CA THR A 232 -32.95 -9.45 -12.72
C THR A 232 -33.60 -10.14 -13.93
N GLY A 233 -34.26 -11.26 -13.68
CA GLY A 233 -34.96 -12.04 -14.71
C GLY A 233 -35.59 -13.31 -14.15
N LYS A 234 -36.36 -14.03 -14.98
CA LYS A 234 -37.07 -15.23 -14.52
C LYS A 234 -36.14 -16.40 -14.17
N ALA A 235 -36.54 -17.19 -13.18
CA ALA A 235 -35.82 -18.36 -12.71
C ALA A 235 -35.40 -19.33 -13.84
N ASN A 236 -34.20 -19.89 -13.74
CA ASN A 236 -33.57 -20.78 -14.73
C ASN A 236 -33.39 -20.20 -16.16
N MET A 237 -33.72 -18.92 -16.42
CA MET A 237 -33.62 -18.30 -17.75
C MET A 237 -32.22 -17.71 -18.01
N PRO A 238 -31.79 -17.61 -19.29
CA PRO A 238 -30.45 -17.13 -19.62
C PRO A 238 -30.26 -15.65 -19.32
N ILE A 239 -29.10 -15.31 -18.75
CA ILE A 239 -28.68 -13.93 -18.45
C ILE A 239 -28.15 -13.29 -19.74
N ASN A 240 -28.91 -12.35 -20.30
CA ASN A 240 -28.51 -11.58 -21.48
C ASN A 240 -27.76 -10.29 -21.07
N TYR A 241 -26.48 -10.41 -20.75
CA TYR A 241 -25.58 -9.33 -20.35
C TYR A 241 -24.28 -9.34 -21.17
N ASP A 242 -23.69 -8.17 -21.40
CA ASP A 242 -22.41 -7.99 -22.10
C ASP A 242 -21.44 -7.19 -21.21
N PRO A 243 -20.39 -7.81 -20.64
CA PRO A 243 -19.42 -7.12 -19.80
C PRO A 243 -18.56 -6.10 -20.56
N VAL A 244 -18.53 -6.10 -21.91
CA VAL A 244 -17.61 -5.26 -22.70
C VAL A 244 -17.73 -3.77 -22.37
N LYS A 245 -18.94 -3.25 -22.13
CA LYS A 245 -19.13 -1.85 -21.74
C LYS A 245 -18.45 -1.56 -20.40
N LYS A 246 -18.73 -2.36 -19.36
CA LYS A 246 -18.23 -2.14 -18.01
C LYS A 246 -16.72 -2.37 -17.89
N VAL A 247 -16.22 -3.41 -18.57
CA VAL A 247 -14.79 -3.69 -18.70
C VAL A 247 -14.05 -2.53 -19.39
N ASN A 248 -14.67 -1.82 -20.35
CA ASN A 248 -14.04 -0.67 -20.97
C ASN A 248 -14.10 0.60 -20.09
N GLU A 249 -15.19 0.85 -19.37
CA GLU A 249 -15.25 1.90 -18.33
C GLU A 249 -14.12 1.73 -17.28
N LEU A 250 -13.82 0.50 -16.89
CA LEU A 250 -12.73 0.19 -15.95
C LEU A 250 -11.34 0.35 -16.59
N LYS A 251 -11.16 0.04 -17.88
CA LYS A 251 -9.90 0.31 -18.60
C LYS A 251 -9.57 1.79 -18.70
N GLU A 252 -10.59 2.64 -18.88
CA GLU A 252 -10.41 4.11 -18.88
C GLU A 252 -9.93 4.62 -17.51
N LYS A 253 -10.24 3.89 -16.42
CA LYS A 253 -9.70 4.10 -15.07
C LYS A 253 -8.37 3.37 -14.81
N GLY A 254 -7.71 2.81 -15.84
CA GLY A 254 -6.40 2.15 -15.73
C GLY A 254 -6.41 0.67 -15.32
N TYR A 255 -7.59 0.02 -15.21
CA TYR A 255 -7.67 -1.40 -14.87
C TYR A 255 -7.53 -2.30 -16.11
N ALA A 256 -6.86 -3.45 -15.97
CA ALA A 256 -6.79 -4.50 -16.96
C ALA A 256 -7.65 -5.71 -16.54
N LEU A 257 -8.40 -6.29 -17.49
CA LEU A 257 -9.13 -7.54 -17.27
C LEU A 257 -8.16 -8.72 -17.19
N VAL A 258 -8.23 -9.50 -16.11
CA VAL A 258 -7.43 -10.71 -15.86
C VAL A 258 -8.26 -11.96 -16.15
N ASN A 259 -9.49 -12.04 -15.63
CA ASN A 259 -10.40 -13.16 -15.82
C ASN A 259 -11.85 -12.68 -16.03
N ASN A 260 -12.60 -13.41 -16.86
CA ASN A 260 -14.03 -13.21 -17.10
C ASN A 260 -14.81 -14.43 -16.62
N GLY A 261 -15.18 -14.45 -15.34
CA GLY A 261 -16.00 -15.50 -14.74
C GLY A 261 -17.47 -15.45 -15.13
N PHE A 262 -17.92 -14.43 -15.89
CA PHE A 262 -19.27 -14.41 -16.44
C PHE A 262 -19.38 -15.31 -17.69
N ASN A 263 -18.72 -14.98 -18.81
CA ASN A 263 -18.93 -15.68 -20.08
C ASN A 263 -17.65 -16.12 -20.81
N ALA A 264 -16.69 -16.68 -20.06
CA ALA A 264 -15.58 -17.46 -20.62
C ALA A 264 -16.07 -18.48 -21.69
N ASP A 265 -15.31 -18.63 -22.78
CA ASP A 265 -15.53 -19.57 -23.90
C ASP A 265 -16.93 -19.52 -24.58
N ASP A 266 -17.60 -18.36 -24.52
CA ASP A 266 -19.01 -18.15 -24.89
C ASP A 266 -19.98 -19.11 -24.16
N ASN A 267 -19.71 -19.39 -22.87
CA ASN A 267 -20.66 -20.08 -22.00
C ASN A 267 -21.90 -19.21 -21.72
N ILE A 268 -23.05 -19.86 -21.59
CA ILE A 268 -24.33 -19.21 -21.30
C ILE A 268 -24.56 -19.31 -19.79
N GLN A 269 -24.82 -18.19 -19.14
CA GLN A 269 -25.19 -18.16 -17.72
C GLN A 269 -26.70 -18.03 -17.53
N PHE A 270 -27.19 -18.46 -16.38
CA PHE A 270 -28.60 -18.54 -16.05
C PHE A 270 -28.88 -17.91 -14.68
N PHE A 271 -30.07 -17.35 -14.52
CA PHE A 271 -30.58 -16.94 -13.21
C PHE A 271 -30.79 -18.16 -12.30
N GLY A 272 -30.85 -17.90 -10.99
CA GLY A 272 -31.13 -18.90 -9.96
C GLY A 272 -32.55 -19.47 -10.03
N SER A 273 -32.97 -20.10 -8.93
CA SER A 273 -34.32 -20.68 -8.80
C SER A 273 -34.82 -20.70 -7.35
N GLU A 274 -34.24 -19.87 -6.49
CA GLU A 274 -34.48 -19.83 -5.05
C GLU A 274 -34.01 -18.45 -4.55
N GLU A 275 -34.87 -17.69 -3.84
CA GLU A 275 -34.59 -16.27 -3.54
C GLU A 275 -33.30 -16.07 -2.72
N ASP A 276 -32.97 -17.00 -1.83
CA ASP A 276 -31.76 -16.96 -1.00
C ASP A 276 -30.47 -17.32 -1.77
N TYR A 277 -30.56 -17.92 -2.97
CA TYR A 277 -29.40 -18.20 -3.84
C TYR A 277 -29.29 -17.21 -4.99
N VAL A 278 -28.32 -16.28 -4.87
CA VAL A 278 -27.99 -15.30 -5.90
C VAL A 278 -26.70 -15.70 -6.64
N PRO A 279 -26.79 -16.20 -7.90
CA PRO A 279 -25.64 -16.38 -8.79
C PRO A 279 -24.73 -15.15 -8.82
N THR A 280 -23.44 -15.36 -8.52
CA THR A 280 -22.46 -14.27 -8.46
C THR A 280 -21.26 -14.59 -9.34
N PHE A 281 -21.05 -13.77 -10.37
CA PHE A 281 -20.03 -13.96 -11.40
C PHE A 281 -18.88 -12.99 -11.18
N ILE A 282 -17.66 -13.51 -11.01
CA ILE A 282 -16.48 -12.71 -10.69
C ILE A 282 -15.74 -12.30 -11.97
N MET A 283 -15.54 -11.00 -12.14
CA MET A 283 -14.74 -10.37 -13.17
C MET A 283 -13.44 -9.89 -12.53
N THR A 284 -12.40 -10.73 -12.56
CA THR A 284 -11.10 -10.39 -11.97
C THR A 284 -10.39 -9.34 -12.83
N MET A 285 -10.16 -8.18 -12.23
CA MET A 285 -9.40 -7.05 -12.76
C MET A 285 -8.06 -6.93 -12.02
N LYS A 286 -7.17 -6.09 -12.52
CA LYS A 286 -5.99 -5.59 -11.81
C LYS A 286 -5.71 -4.14 -12.21
N HIS A 287 -5.07 -3.35 -11.36
CA HIS A 287 -4.45 -2.08 -11.73
C HIS A 287 -2.92 -2.15 -11.58
N GLU A 288 -2.23 -1.08 -11.97
CA GLU A 288 -0.79 -0.93 -11.75
C GLU A 288 -0.56 0.26 -10.82
N LEU A 289 -0.20 -0.01 -9.56
CA LEU A 289 0.07 1.01 -8.56
C LEU A 289 1.57 1.27 -8.43
N ILE A 290 1.94 2.55 -8.51
CA ILE A 290 3.29 3.04 -8.25
C ILE A 290 3.30 3.95 -7.02
N LYS A 291 4.45 3.97 -6.33
CA LYS A 291 4.82 5.01 -5.37
C LYS A 291 5.26 6.24 -6.14
N VAL A 292 4.76 7.42 -5.74
CA VAL A 292 5.25 8.71 -6.26
C VAL A 292 5.69 9.58 -5.08
N ASP A 293 6.91 10.09 -5.17
CA ASP A 293 7.55 10.96 -4.18
C ASP A 293 8.67 11.80 -4.82
N VAL A 294 9.56 12.36 -4.01
CA VAL A 294 10.68 13.22 -4.44
C VAL A 294 11.73 12.46 -5.26
N ASP A 295 12.00 11.21 -4.90
CA ASP A 295 12.98 10.34 -5.57
C ASP A 295 12.35 9.58 -6.76
N HIS A 296 11.03 9.38 -6.71
CA HIS A 296 10.22 8.68 -7.70
C HIS A 296 9.15 9.62 -8.30
N PRO A 297 9.52 10.71 -9.00
CA PRO A 297 8.56 11.65 -9.59
C PRO A 297 7.80 11.04 -10.77
N ASN A 298 6.60 11.55 -11.05
CA ASN A 298 5.79 11.17 -12.21
C ASN A 298 5.18 12.40 -12.90
N ASP A 299 5.39 12.55 -14.21
CA ASP A 299 4.97 13.72 -15.00
C ASP A 299 3.44 13.99 -15.00
N LYS A 300 2.62 12.97 -14.69
CA LYS A 300 1.16 13.12 -14.58
C LYS A 300 0.72 13.71 -13.22
N VAL A 301 1.61 13.72 -12.24
CA VAL A 301 1.34 14.08 -10.85
C VAL A 301 1.96 15.44 -10.55
N LYS A 302 1.18 16.37 -9.99
CA LYS A 302 1.70 17.69 -9.62
C LYS A 302 2.64 17.56 -8.42
N LYS A 303 3.79 18.24 -8.45
CA LYS A 303 4.79 18.21 -7.37
C LYS A 303 4.20 18.54 -5.99
N ASN A 304 3.24 19.46 -5.93
CA ASN A 304 2.56 19.86 -4.68
C ASN A 304 1.69 18.77 -4.03
N GLU A 305 1.44 17.64 -4.70
CA GLU A 305 0.76 16.49 -4.07
C GLU A 305 1.67 15.72 -3.10
N TYR A 306 3.00 15.84 -3.23
CA TYR A 306 3.98 15.06 -2.45
C TYR A 306 5.17 15.88 -1.92
N TYR A 307 5.34 17.13 -2.33
CA TYR A 307 6.42 18.02 -1.93
C TYR A 307 5.95 19.47 -1.82
N GLN A 308 6.28 20.15 -0.71
CA GLN A 308 6.01 21.57 -0.50
C GLN A 308 7.16 22.24 0.28
N GLU A 309 7.44 23.50 -0.01
CA GLU A 309 8.35 24.35 0.76
C GLU A 309 7.55 25.34 1.63
N THR A 310 8.08 25.71 2.80
CA THR A 310 7.60 26.80 3.67
C THR A 310 8.80 27.59 4.20
N THR A 311 8.64 28.89 4.35
CA THR A 311 9.66 29.79 4.89
C THR A 311 9.22 30.47 6.19
N PHE A 312 10.15 30.59 7.13
CA PHE A 312 10.06 31.50 8.26
C PHE A 312 11.13 32.58 8.10
N ALA A 313 10.68 33.83 7.97
CA ALA A 313 11.54 34.99 7.80
C ALA A 313 11.40 35.98 8.97
N VAL A 314 12.53 36.56 9.38
CA VAL A 314 12.60 37.71 10.27
C VAL A 314 13.20 38.88 9.50
N ASP A 315 12.33 39.84 9.17
CA ASP A 315 12.63 41.01 8.36
C ASP A 315 13.10 42.17 9.25
N PHE A 316 14.29 42.72 8.98
CA PHE A 316 14.83 43.84 9.74
C PHE A 316 14.65 45.16 9.00
N GLU A 317 14.25 46.23 9.70
CA GLU A 317 14.07 47.57 9.10
C GLU A 317 14.45 48.71 10.06
N GLY A 318 14.55 49.95 9.55
CA GLY A 318 14.66 51.17 10.39
C GLY A 318 16.08 51.70 10.67
N ALA A 319 17.14 50.89 10.57
CA ALA A 319 18.51 51.32 10.89
C ALA A 319 19.29 51.96 9.71
N GLY A 320 18.63 52.21 8.58
CA GLY A 320 19.24 52.75 7.36
C GLY A 320 20.32 51.82 6.79
N ASP A 321 21.46 52.36 6.39
CA ASP A 321 22.60 51.58 5.86
C ASP A 321 23.18 50.55 6.85
N ASN A 322 22.78 50.60 8.13
CA ASN A 322 23.19 49.66 9.19
C ASN A 322 22.11 48.60 9.49
N THR A 323 21.07 48.50 8.66
CA THR A 323 20.03 47.48 8.82
C THR A 323 20.61 46.09 8.55
N PRO A 324 20.41 45.09 9.43
CA PRO A 324 20.85 43.72 9.20
C PRO A 324 20.24 43.08 7.95
N VAL A 325 20.85 42.00 7.47
CA VAL A 325 20.24 41.10 6.49
C VAL A 325 19.16 40.28 7.20
N ASN A 326 18.00 40.11 6.55
CA ASN A 326 16.88 39.31 7.06
C ASN A 326 17.31 37.85 7.28
N ASP A 327 16.86 37.26 8.39
CA ASP A 327 17.04 35.83 8.66
C ASP A 327 15.92 35.08 7.92
N VAL A 328 16.25 34.10 7.07
CA VAL A 328 15.27 33.32 6.32
C VAL A 328 15.61 31.85 6.44
N GLN A 329 14.67 31.08 6.98
CA GLN A 329 14.80 29.66 7.21
C GLN A 329 13.78 28.92 6.34
N LEU A 330 14.22 27.83 5.72
CA LEU A 330 13.42 26.97 4.85
C LEU A 330 13.09 25.66 5.58
N ALA A 331 11.87 25.17 5.44
CA ALA A 331 11.54 23.79 5.74
C ALA A 331 10.81 23.13 4.57
N VAL A 332 11.13 21.86 4.35
CA VAL A 332 10.66 21.05 3.22
C VAL A 332 9.71 19.99 3.76
N TRP A 333 8.45 20.07 3.33
CA TRP A 333 7.44 19.06 3.56
C TRP A 333 7.50 17.99 2.47
N THR A 334 7.53 16.71 2.85
CA THR A 334 7.52 15.58 1.90
C THR A 334 6.59 14.45 2.36
N ARG A 335 6.04 13.71 1.40
CA ARG A 335 5.39 12.40 1.60
C ARG A 335 5.59 11.53 0.36
N SER A 336 5.18 10.26 0.43
CA SER A 336 4.84 9.50 -0.77
C SER A 336 3.33 9.35 -0.93
N ILE A 337 2.89 9.14 -2.17
CA ILE A 337 1.49 8.88 -2.53
C ILE A 337 1.38 7.67 -3.46
N THR A 338 0.21 7.03 -3.43
CA THR A 338 -0.14 5.91 -4.31
C THR A 338 -0.78 6.42 -5.59
N VAL A 339 -0.32 5.97 -6.75
CA VAL A 339 -0.82 6.45 -8.05
C VAL A 339 -1.06 5.30 -9.01
N VAL A 340 -2.18 5.35 -9.73
CA VAL A 340 -2.51 4.43 -10.84
C VAL A 340 -1.66 4.81 -12.05
N ALA A 341 -0.63 4.02 -12.37
CA ALA A 341 0.39 4.39 -13.36
C ALA A 341 -0.15 4.72 -14.77
N PRO A 342 -1.18 4.03 -15.31
CA PRO A 342 -1.78 4.38 -16.59
C PRO A 342 -2.44 5.76 -16.63
N THR A 343 -3.14 6.18 -15.57
CA THR A 343 -3.95 7.42 -15.56
C THR A 343 -3.25 8.60 -14.90
N GLY A 344 -2.40 8.36 -13.88
CA GLY A 344 -1.91 9.42 -12.98
C GLY A 344 -2.88 9.74 -11.83
N GLU A 345 -3.94 8.95 -11.65
CA GLU A 345 -4.94 9.12 -10.59
C GLU A 345 -4.35 8.74 -9.21
N VAL A 346 -4.49 9.63 -8.23
CA VAL A 346 -3.96 9.44 -6.87
C VAL A 346 -4.98 8.69 -6.02
N ILE A 347 -4.55 7.61 -5.36
CA ILE A 347 -5.38 6.84 -4.43
C ILE A 347 -5.18 7.38 -3.00
N GLU A 348 -6.23 8.01 -2.48
CA GLU A 348 -6.31 8.42 -1.06
C GLU A 348 -6.14 7.20 -0.15
N ASN A 349 -5.24 7.28 0.83
CA ASN A 349 -4.90 6.19 1.76
C ASN A 349 -4.43 4.87 1.11
N GLY A 350 -4.03 4.88 -0.18
CA GLY A 350 -3.52 3.70 -0.87
C GLY A 350 -2.18 3.18 -0.32
N LYS A 351 -1.78 1.99 -0.80
CA LYS A 351 -0.62 1.17 -0.34
C LYS A 351 0.71 1.91 -0.06
N TYR A 352 1.03 2.97 -0.80
CA TYR A 352 2.28 3.74 -0.68
C TYR A 352 2.07 5.17 -0.15
N THR A 353 0.86 5.51 0.28
CA THR A 353 0.51 6.86 0.74
C THR A 353 0.92 7.05 2.20
N THR A 354 1.77 8.05 2.47
CA THR A 354 2.21 8.38 3.83
C THR A 354 1.63 9.72 4.30
N ASP A 355 1.66 9.92 5.61
CA ASP A 355 1.61 11.25 6.20
C ASP A 355 2.75 12.15 5.69
N TRP A 356 2.56 13.45 5.86
CA TRP A 356 3.57 14.46 5.56
C TRP A 356 4.61 14.56 6.68
N THR A 357 5.88 14.39 6.32
CA THR A 357 7.04 14.71 7.16
C THR A 357 7.57 16.10 6.83
N VAL A 358 8.40 16.68 7.71
CA VAL A 358 9.02 18.00 7.51
C VAL A 358 10.46 18.03 8.03
N ASP A 359 11.36 18.63 7.25
CA ASP A 359 12.77 18.82 7.60
C ASP A 359 13.19 20.30 7.34
N PRO A 360 13.79 21.02 8.32
CA PRO A 360 13.97 20.63 9.72
C PRO A 360 12.63 20.48 10.46
N SER A 361 12.63 19.76 11.58
CA SER A 361 11.42 19.56 12.41
C SER A 361 10.99 20.79 13.22
N GLN A 362 11.84 21.82 13.30
CA GLN A 362 11.57 23.11 13.93
C GLN A 362 12.50 24.19 13.34
N PHE A 363 12.01 25.42 13.25
CA PHE A 363 12.85 26.59 13.01
C PHE A 363 13.66 26.97 14.25
N HIS A 364 14.78 27.68 14.08
CA HIS A 364 15.55 28.23 15.19
C HIS A 364 15.12 29.66 15.53
N ASN A 365 15.23 30.01 16.82
CA ASN A 365 15.05 31.40 17.27
C ASN A 365 16.05 32.32 16.57
N VAL A 366 15.61 33.53 16.24
CA VAL A 366 16.43 34.55 15.57
C VAL A 366 16.82 35.62 16.57
N LYS A 367 18.12 35.75 16.85
CA LYS A 367 18.64 36.79 17.74
C LYS A 367 18.72 38.12 17.00
N VAL A 368 18.13 39.16 17.57
CA VAL A 368 18.10 40.49 16.96
C VAL A 368 19.48 41.13 17.12
N PRO A 369 20.16 41.53 16.02
CA PRO A 369 21.48 42.16 16.10
C PRO A 369 21.49 43.47 16.90
N VAL A 370 22.58 43.74 17.62
CA VAL A 370 22.77 45.01 18.34
C VAL A 370 23.37 46.05 17.37
N ILE A 371 22.59 47.06 17.00
CA ILE A 371 23.03 48.18 16.15
C ILE A 371 23.23 49.43 17.02
N ALA A 372 24.45 49.97 17.04
CA ALA A 372 24.81 51.07 17.93
C ALA A 372 24.05 52.37 17.61
N GLY A 373 23.33 52.90 18.60
CA GLY A 373 22.53 54.12 18.46
C GLY A 373 21.08 53.86 18.00
N TYR A 374 20.65 52.59 17.96
CA TYR A 374 19.29 52.13 17.69
C TYR A 374 18.87 51.06 18.70
N HIS A 375 17.57 50.88 18.91
CA HIS A 375 17.00 49.83 19.75
C HIS A 375 15.77 49.20 19.09
N THR A 376 15.37 48.03 19.58
CA THR A 376 14.21 47.26 19.14
C THR A 376 13.27 46.95 20.31
N GLU A 377 12.04 46.52 20.04
CA GLU A 377 11.13 46.06 21.11
C GLU A 377 11.43 44.64 21.60
N VAL A 378 12.05 43.81 20.74
CA VAL A 378 12.42 42.42 21.04
C VAL A 378 13.92 42.19 20.82
N LYS A 379 14.52 41.35 21.67
CA LYS A 379 15.93 40.91 21.59
C LYS A 379 16.14 39.61 20.82
N GLU A 380 15.08 38.84 20.65
CA GLU A 380 15.07 37.51 20.04
C GLU A 380 13.64 37.23 19.59
N VAL A 381 13.47 36.75 18.36
CA VAL A 381 12.19 36.25 17.84
C VAL A 381 12.17 34.75 18.09
N SER A 382 11.15 34.27 18.80
CA SER A 382 10.95 32.83 18.98
C SER A 382 10.47 32.22 17.67
N ALA A 383 11.02 31.06 17.32
CA ALA A 383 10.35 30.15 16.41
C ALA A 383 9.03 29.67 17.05
N GLU A 384 8.08 29.32 16.18
CA GLU A 384 6.83 28.63 16.50
C GLU A 384 6.78 27.31 15.70
N PRO A 385 5.85 26.39 16.01
CA PRO A 385 5.71 25.14 15.24
C PRO A 385 5.51 25.39 13.74
N ILE A 386 6.20 24.60 12.91
CA ILE A 386 6.15 24.74 11.45
C ILE A 386 4.75 24.36 10.94
N THR A 387 4.21 25.18 10.03
CA THR A 387 2.95 24.90 9.32
C THR A 387 3.19 24.80 7.81
N ARG A 388 2.14 24.71 6.97
CA ARG A 388 2.29 24.63 5.50
C ARG A 388 2.11 25.98 4.81
N GLU A 389 2.36 27.06 5.54
CA GLU A 389 2.20 28.44 5.11
C GLU A 389 3.52 29.18 5.33
N ASP A 390 3.84 30.16 4.49
CA ASP A 390 4.97 31.06 4.71
C ASP A 390 4.65 32.06 5.83
N ARG A 391 5.69 32.49 6.57
CA ARG A 391 5.57 33.40 7.70
C ARG A 391 6.69 34.42 7.73
N ILE A 392 6.33 35.69 7.93
CA ILE A 392 7.24 36.82 8.08
C ILE A 392 6.99 37.49 9.44
N VAL A 393 8.05 37.88 10.14
CA VAL A 393 7.99 38.67 11.38
C VAL A 393 8.91 39.89 11.23
N ASN A 394 8.34 41.10 11.27
CA ASN A 394 9.11 42.33 11.12
C ASN A 394 9.69 42.81 12.47
N VAL A 395 10.96 43.24 12.47
CA VAL A 395 11.67 43.81 13.61
C VAL A 395 12.25 45.17 13.22
N ASN A 396 11.59 46.23 13.69
CA ASN A 396 11.96 47.62 13.40
C ASN A 396 12.95 48.18 14.44
N TYR A 397 14.02 48.81 13.95
CA TYR A 397 15.03 49.53 14.73
C TYR A 397 14.65 51.01 14.87
N VAL A 398 14.32 51.43 16.09
CA VAL A 398 14.05 52.83 16.43
C VAL A 398 15.36 53.51 16.84
N GLN A 399 15.65 54.68 16.28
CA GLN A 399 16.87 55.43 16.61
C GLN A 399 16.83 55.96 18.05
N ASN A 400 17.93 55.79 18.79
CA ASN A 400 18.01 56.20 20.20
C ASN A 400 17.95 57.71 20.37
N GLY A 401 17.41 58.17 21.50
CA GLY A 401 17.43 59.55 21.94
C GLY A 401 18.84 60.08 22.27
N ARG A 402 18.91 61.37 22.57
CA ARG A 402 20.14 62.12 22.87
C ARG A 402 20.14 62.69 24.27
N ILE A 403 21.34 62.94 24.78
CA ILE A 403 21.53 63.88 25.89
C ILE A 403 21.48 65.29 25.31
N ILE A 404 20.57 66.13 25.80
CA ILE A 404 20.34 67.51 25.34
C ILE A 404 20.74 68.48 26.46
N PRO A 405 21.89 69.17 26.38
CA PRO A 405 22.28 70.19 27.34
C PRO A 405 21.35 71.41 27.28
N VAL A 406 20.74 71.75 28.43
CA VAL A 406 19.90 72.95 28.61
C VAL A 406 20.44 73.83 29.72
N ASP A 407 20.16 75.13 29.65
CA ASP A 407 20.43 76.10 30.72
C ASP A 407 19.41 75.98 31.88
N GLU A 408 19.57 76.82 32.91
CA GLU A 408 18.68 76.84 34.09
C GLU A 408 17.23 77.26 33.76
N ASP A 409 16.99 77.91 32.60
CA ASP A 409 15.66 78.25 32.07
C ASP A 409 15.07 77.13 31.17
N GLY A 410 15.81 76.04 30.93
CA GLY A 410 15.38 74.90 30.13
C GLY A 410 15.49 75.11 28.61
N LYS A 411 16.26 76.10 28.16
CA LYS A 411 16.58 76.33 26.74
C LYS A 411 17.87 75.60 26.36
N GLU A 412 17.95 75.09 25.14
CA GLU A 412 19.12 74.33 24.66
C GLU A 412 20.35 75.22 24.48
N ILE A 413 21.50 74.72 24.95
CA ILE A 413 22.77 75.46 24.92
C ILE A 413 23.36 75.34 23.52
N GLU A 414 23.44 76.48 22.82
CA GLU A 414 23.91 76.56 21.45
C GLU A 414 25.37 76.10 21.31
N GLY A 415 25.64 75.23 20.33
CA GLY A 415 26.96 74.64 20.09
C GLY A 415 27.36 73.51 21.06
N ALA A 416 26.56 73.20 22.08
CA ALA A 416 26.82 72.07 22.96
C ALA A 416 26.70 70.73 22.21
N LYS A 417 27.54 69.74 22.57
CA LYS A 417 27.46 68.40 21.99
C LYS A 417 26.20 67.69 22.49
N GLN A 418 25.43 67.12 21.57
CA GLN A 418 24.27 66.26 21.86
C GLN A 418 24.60 64.80 21.53
N PRO A 419 25.33 64.06 22.40
CA PRO A 419 25.61 62.65 22.17
C PRO A 419 24.32 61.83 22.19
N ARG A 420 24.30 60.74 21.42
CA ARG A 420 23.18 59.79 21.34
C ARG A 420 23.45 58.60 22.24
N PHE A 421 22.43 58.10 22.94
CA PHE A 421 22.56 56.95 23.82
C PHE A 421 23.08 55.71 23.07
N ILE A 422 24.03 55.02 23.67
CA ILE A 422 24.73 53.86 23.12
C ILE A 422 23.92 52.60 23.45
N THR A 423 23.56 51.82 22.44
CA THR A 423 22.83 50.56 22.61
C THR A 423 23.63 49.56 23.45
N LEU A 424 22.97 48.83 24.35
CA LEU A 424 23.64 47.90 25.23
C LEU A 424 24.16 46.68 24.45
N ASN A 425 25.48 46.45 24.50
CA ASN A 425 26.21 45.48 23.67
C ASN A 425 25.68 44.03 23.63
N ASN A 426 24.81 43.64 24.57
CA ASN A 426 24.21 42.30 24.66
C ASN A 426 22.67 42.30 24.73
N ASP A 427 22.00 43.45 24.55
CA ASP A 427 20.55 43.57 24.60
C ASP A 427 20.06 44.75 23.73
N PRO A 428 19.57 44.51 22.50
CA PRO A 428 19.15 45.58 21.59
C PRO A 428 17.87 46.29 22.06
N THR A 429 17.20 45.81 23.13
CA THR A 429 16.05 46.51 23.73
C THR A 429 16.46 47.61 24.72
N LYS A 430 17.76 47.81 24.94
CA LYS A 430 18.31 48.70 25.97
C LYS A 430 19.48 49.54 25.46
N VAL A 431 19.77 50.59 26.23
CA VAL A 431 20.98 51.41 26.10
C VAL A 431 21.86 51.24 27.33
N MET A 432 23.10 51.74 27.27
CA MET A 432 24.04 51.67 28.37
C MET A 432 23.55 52.46 29.59
N ALA A 433 23.86 51.94 30.77
CA ALA A 433 23.73 52.70 32.01
C ALA A 433 24.93 53.61 32.20
N ASP A 434 24.71 54.70 32.92
CA ASP A 434 25.72 55.67 33.37
C ASP A 434 26.57 56.27 32.24
N GLU A 435 25.91 56.66 31.15
CA GLU A 435 26.56 57.41 30.06
C GLU A 435 26.99 58.80 30.52
N ILE A 436 28.22 59.19 30.18
CA ILE A 436 28.85 60.44 30.65
C ILE A 436 28.15 61.64 30.01
N VAL A 437 27.74 62.61 30.84
CA VAL A 437 27.16 63.86 30.32
C VAL A 437 28.24 64.69 29.61
N PRO A 438 27.96 65.35 28.47
CA PRO A 438 28.97 66.08 27.72
C PRO A 438 29.52 67.26 28.52
N ASP A 439 30.84 67.52 28.43
CA ASP A 439 31.40 68.80 28.90
C ASP A 439 30.95 69.94 27.96
N VAL A 440 30.60 71.07 28.56
CA VAL A 440 30.03 72.24 27.90
C VAL A 440 30.85 73.46 28.33
N ASP A 441 31.54 74.08 27.38
CA ASP A 441 32.39 75.23 27.67
C ASP A 441 31.57 76.40 28.24
N GLY A 442 32.11 77.07 29.25
CA GLY A 442 31.38 78.08 30.02
C GLY A 442 30.34 77.56 31.02
N TYR A 443 30.06 76.25 31.12
CA TYR A 443 29.05 75.68 32.04
C TYR A 443 29.53 74.50 32.90
N THR A 444 28.81 74.18 33.97
CA THR A 444 28.98 73.00 34.85
C THR A 444 27.65 72.26 35.03
N CYS A 445 27.65 70.94 35.04
CA CYS A 445 26.52 70.12 35.49
C CYS A 445 26.81 69.52 36.87
N ASP A 446 25.76 69.29 37.67
CA ASP A 446 25.87 68.58 38.96
C ASP A 446 25.87 67.04 38.78
N LEU A 447 25.48 66.55 37.59
CA LEU A 447 25.55 65.14 37.19
C LEU A 447 26.87 64.84 36.47
N MET A 448 27.44 63.67 36.71
CA MET A 448 28.56 63.14 35.90
C MET A 448 28.08 62.16 34.82
N THR A 449 27.01 61.41 35.11
CA THR A 449 26.43 60.38 34.25
C THR A 449 24.91 60.48 34.22
N ILE A 450 24.28 59.84 33.24
CA ILE A 450 22.83 59.72 33.12
C ILE A 450 22.45 58.34 32.56
N THR A 451 21.35 57.78 33.07
CA THR A 451 20.74 56.54 32.56
C THR A 451 19.31 56.86 32.12
N PRO A 452 18.94 56.73 30.84
CA PRO A 452 17.59 57.05 30.36
C PRO A 452 16.60 55.93 30.67
N HIS A 453 15.38 56.29 31.06
CA HIS A 453 14.29 55.33 31.31
C HIS A 453 13.58 54.84 30.03
N ASN A 454 13.83 55.47 28.88
CA ASN A 454 13.25 55.08 27.59
C ASN A 454 14.27 55.36 26.48
N PRO A 455 14.79 54.32 25.77
CA PRO A 455 15.78 54.48 24.71
C PRO A 455 15.40 55.43 23.57
N ALA A 456 14.10 55.59 23.25
CA ALA A 456 13.61 56.42 22.16
C ALA A 456 13.47 57.92 22.50
N LYS A 457 13.72 58.33 23.76
CA LYS A 457 13.47 59.70 24.21
C LYS A 457 14.74 60.46 24.51
N ASP A 458 14.82 61.68 24.00
CA ASP A 458 15.83 62.65 24.39
C ASP A 458 15.71 62.99 25.88
N VAL A 459 16.84 63.06 26.58
CA VAL A 459 16.92 63.47 27.99
C VAL A 459 17.57 64.83 28.07
N ARG A 460 16.81 65.82 28.54
CA ARG A 460 17.33 67.17 28.82
C ARG A 460 18.06 67.18 30.16
N VAL A 461 19.30 67.67 30.15
CA VAL A 461 20.19 67.74 31.32
C VAL A 461 20.54 69.21 31.55
N THR A 462 20.33 69.71 32.77
CA THR A 462 20.52 71.12 33.12
C THR A 462 21.96 71.44 33.48
N TYR A 463 22.46 72.55 32.95
CA TYR A 463 23.81 73.07 33.15
C TYR A 463 23.76 74.51 33.66
N LYS A 464 24.67 74.84 34.58
CA LYS A 464 24.80 76.15 35.25
C LYS A 464 26.00 76.90 34.71
N ALA A 465 25.90 78.20 34.48
CA ALA A 465 27.02 78.98 33.96
C ALA A 465 28.18 79.08 34.96
N LYS A 466 29.42 78.80 34.50
CA LYS A 466 30.67 78.90 35.28
C LYS A 466 30.87 80.35 35.74
N LYS A 467 30.72 80.60 37.05
CA LYS A 467 30.89 81.94 37.65
C LYS A 467 32.37 82.32 37.65
N ARG A 468 32.67 83.57 37.32
CA ARG A 468 33.99 84.03 36.82
C ARG A 468 35.15 84.07 37.83
N ASN A 469 35.00 83.48 39.01
CA ASN A 469 35.90 83.70 40.16
C ASN A 469 36.78 82.50 40.55
N ASP A 470 36.49 81.29 40.06
CA ASP A 470 37.17 80.06 40.51
C ASP A 470 38.50 79.78 39.78
N VAL A 471 39.25 80.83 39.45
CA VAL A 471 40.60 80.75 38.85
C VAL A 471 41.65 81.15 39.90
N LEU A 472 42.07 80.18 40.73
CA LEU A 472 43.11 80.39 41.73
C LEU A 472 44.51 80.35 41.07
N VAL A 473 45.07 81.52 40.77
CA VAL A 473 46.43 81.64 40.20
C VAL A 473 47.49 81.67 41.31
N ILE A 474 48.45 80.74 41.26
CA ILE A 474 49.68 80.74 42.08
C ILE A 474 50.89 80.52 41.14
N PRO A 475 51.96 81.33 41.23
CA PRO A 475 53.04 81.33 40.22
C PRO A 475 54.16 80.29 40.44
N VAL A 476 55.05 80.19 39.45
CA VAL A 476 56.07 79.14 39.24
C VAL A 476 57.33 79.33 40.11
N GLY A 477 57.98 78.21 40.48
CA GLY A 477 59.35 78.16 41.01
C GLY A 477 60.08 76.85 40.67
N GLU A 478 61.40 76.88 40.47
CA GLU A 478 62.22 75.73 40.03
C GLU A 478 62.80 74.90 41.19
N ASN A 479 62.87 73.55 41.07
CA ASN A 479 64.14 72.84 40.80
C ASN A 479 64.05 71.29 40.70
N LYS A 480 65.18 70.67 40.34
CA LYS A 480 65.37 69.25 39.96
C LYS A 480 65.51 68.29 41.15
N LYS A 481 64.99 67.05 41.06
CA LYS A 481 65.79 65.79 40.96
C LYS A 481 65.02 64.44 41.07
N GLN A 482 65.40 63.52 40.18
CA GLN A 482 65.62 62.05 40.33
C GLN A 482 64.52 61.07 40.87
N GLU A 483 64.15 60.14 39.98
CA GLU A 483 64.14 58.65 40.13
C GLU A 483 63.31 57.95 41.23
N LYS A 484 62.44 56.99 40.80
CA LYS A 484 62.80 55.53 40.81
C LYS A 484 61.81 54.64 40.03
N LYS A 485 62.24 53.41 39.71
CA LYS A 485 61.47 52.32 39.07
C LYS A 485 61.23 51.15 40.03
N SER A 486 60.00 50.62 40.07
CA SER A 486 59.61 49.19 40.25
C SER A 486 58.07 49.14 40.38
N THR A 487 57.25 48.32 39.72
CA THR A 487 57.37 47.00 39.06
C THR A 487 57.43 45.80 40.01
N LYS A 488 56.26 45.19 40.32
CA LYS A 488 56.00 43.73 40.15
C LYS A 488 54.56 43.25 40.46
N VAL A 489 53.99 42.50 39.50
CA VAL A 489 53.34 41.17 39.66
C VAL A 489 52.06 41.01 40.51
N LYS A 490 50.91 41.08 39.81
CA LYS A 490 49.78 40.11 39.75
C LYS A 490 49.96 38.76 40.49
N MET A 491 48.98 38.36 41.32
CA MET A 491 48.31 37.05 41.16
C MET A 491 46.96 36.91 41.89
N THR A 492 46.13 36.08 41.28
CA THR A 492 44.73 35.66 41.50
C THR A 492 44.43 34.85 42.76
N SER A 493 43.18 34.91 43.23
CA SER A 493 42.45 33.73 43.77
C SER A 493 40.93 33.90 43.74
N GLU A 494 40.24 32.88 43.21
CA GLU A 494 38.81 32.55 43.40
C GLU A 494 38.57 31.90 44.80
N PRO A 495 37.34 31.47 45.18
CA PRO A 495 35.99 31.69 44.60
C PRO A 495 34.97 32.21 45.65
N ALA A 496 33.66 32.20 45.33
CA ALA A 496 32.56 32.42 46.27
C ALA A 496 31.55 31.24 46.26
N PRO A 497 30.90 30.89 47.41
CA PRO A 497 29.97 29.76 47.49
C PRO A 497 28.47 30.15 47.50
N THR A 498 27.63 29.26 46.97
CA THR A 498 26.19 29.04 47.28
C THR A 498 26.05 28.06 48.49
N PRO A 499 24.86 27.75 49.08
CA PRO A 499 23.50 27.72 48.48
C PRO A 499 22.29 28.11 49.40
N GLU A 500 21.06 27.98 48.83
CA GLU A 500 19.76 27.59 49.47
C GLU A 500 19.13 28.43 50.63
N VAL A 501 17.81 28.45 50.91
CA VAL A 501 16.54 28.26 50.12
C VAL A 501 15.34 28.81 50.96
N VAL A 502 14.08 28.61 50.53
CA VAL A 502 12.78 29.00 51.20
C VAL A 502 12.37 30.47 50.97
N GLY A 503 11.10 30.80 50.67
CA GLY A 503 9.91 29.97 50.41
C GLY A 503 8.66 30.82 50.12
N SER A 504 7.57 30.21 49.66
CA SER A 504 6.36 30.90 49.16
C SER A 504 5.17 30.89 50.13
N ASN A 505 4.32 31.93 50.05
CA ASN A 505 2.92 31.90 50.50
C ASN A 505 2.11 33.02 49.81
N ALA A 506 0.78 32.93 49.82
CA ALA A 506 -0.13 33.78 49.03
C ALA A 506 -1.25 34.42 49.88
N ILE A 507 -1.99 35.39 49.31
CA ILE A 507 -3.47 35.59 49.41
C ILE A 507 -3.92 36.91 48.69
N GLU A 508 -5.20 36.94 48.30
CA GLU A 508 -6.07 38.02 47.75
C GLU A 508 -6.06 39.39 48.49
N PRO A 509 -6.68 40.51 48.00
CA PRO A 509 -8.02 40.56 47.36
C PRO A 509 -8.41 41.71 46.36
N GLU A 510 -9.69 41.64 45.92
CA GLU A 510 -10.67 42.72 45.61
C GLU A 510 -10.61 43.66 44.35
N LYS A 511 -11.56 43.38 43.43
CA LYS A 511 -12.69 44.21 42.93
C LYS A 511 -12.58 45.70 42.49
N GLU A 512 -13.33 45.94 41.40
CA GLU A 512 -14.14 47.14 41.05
C GLU A 512 -13.48 48.46 40.53
N ASN A 513 -13.61 48.76 39.22
CA ASN A 513 -14.78 49.44 38.59
C ASN A 513 -14.45 50.40 37.41
N SER A 514 -15.21 50.24 36.32
CA SER A 514 -15.78 51.31 35.45
C SER A 514 -15.15 51.68 34.08
N LYS A 515 -16.09 51.85 33.12
CA LYS A 515 -16.12 52.75 31.94
C LYS A 515 -15.37 52.44 30.63
N SER A 516 -16.17 51.91 29.69
CA SER A 516 -16.34 52.34 28.27
C SER A 516 -16.08 53.85 27.98
N PRO A 517 -15.77 54.29 26.74
CA PRO A 517 -16.76 54.17 25.64
C PRO A 517 -16.28 53.97 24.17
N GLU A 518 -17.24 53.45 23.40
CA GLU A 518 -17.62 53.83 22.01
C GLU A 518 -16.93 53.31 20.72
N LYS A 519 -17.76 53.41 19.67
CA LYS A 519 -17.65 53.01 18.24
C LYS A 519 -17.03 54.18 17.41
N PRO A 520 -16.86 54.14 16.06
CA PRO A 520 -17.58 53.32 15.06
C PRO A 520 -16.77 52.69 13.90
N ALA A 521 -17.40 51.71 13.25
CA ALA A 521 -17.16 51.35 11.85
C ALA A 521 -18.49 50.98 11.17
N VAL A 522 -18.61 51.27 9.86
CA VAL A 522 -19.83 51.06 9.05
C VAL A 522 -19.44 50.70 7.61
N SER A 523 -19.90 49.55 7.11
CA SER A 523 -20.57 49.40 5.80
C SER A 523 -20.80 47.91 5.47
N LYS A 524 -21.79 47.66 4.62
CA LYS A 524 -22.13 46.40 3.93
C LYS A 524 -22.43 46.80 2.46
N PRO A 525 -22.43 45.89 1.47
CA PRO A 525 -23.52 44.92 1.36
C PRO A 525 -23.09 43.51 0.92
N GLU A 526 -23.91 42.54 1.29
CA GLU A 526 -23.95 41.23 0.64
C GLU A 526 -25.39 40.71 0.67
N THR A 527 -25.81 40.07 -0.43
CA THR A 527 -27.21 39.88 -0.83
C THR A 527 -27.83 38.61 -0.23
N THR A 528 -29.15 38.61 -0.03
CA THR A 528 -29.89 37.64 0.79
C THR A 528 -30.37 36.39 0.05
N GLN A 529 -30.34 35.24 0.73
CA GLN A 529 -31.47 34.31 0.81
C GLN A 529 -31.53 33.66 2.21
N PRO A 530 -32.71 33.24 2.73
CA PRO A 530 -32.91 33.07 4.18
C PRO A 530 -32.89 31.62 4.69
N VAL A 531 -32.65 31.48 6.00
CA VAL A 531 -32.84 30.25 6.79
C VAL A 531 -33.98 30.46 7.79
N VAL A 532 -34.79 29.43 8.05
CA VAL A 532 -35.73 29.35 9.20
C VAL A 532 -35.57 27.97 9.87
N ALA A 533 -35.85 27.87 11.17
CA ALA A 533 -35.33 26.82 12.04
C ALA A 533 -36.38 25.88 12.68
N LYS A 534 -35.84 24.87 13.38
CA LYS A 534 -36.40 24.03 14.47
C LYS A 534 -37.39 24.77 15.40
N ALA A 535 -38.34 24.11 16.10
CA ALA A 535 -38.72 22.68 16.18
C ALA A 535 -40.07 22.45 16.93
N ASN A 536 -40.42 21.17 17.10
CA ASN A 536 -41.32 20.51 18.07
C ASN A 536 -42.80 20.20 17.75
N GLU A 537 -43.09 18.91 17.96
CA GLU A 537 -44.28 18.30 18.59
C GLU A 537 -45.58 17.95 17.84
N GLN A 538 -46.23 16.93 18.42
CA GLN A 538 -47.59 16.39 18.25
C GLN A 538 -47.94 15.53 17.01
N THR A 539 -47.96 14.22 17.26
CA THR A 539 -48.62 13.15 16.49
C THR A 539 -50.07 12.92 16.93
N VAL A 540 -51.03 12.82 15.99
CA VAL A 540 -52.33 12.11 16.18
C VAL A 540 -52.86 11.58 14.82
N ALA A 541 -53.02 10.24 14.71
CA ALA A 541 -54.06 9.44 13.99
C ALA A 541 -54.51 9.80 12.53
N GLN A 542 -55.35 9.07 11.77
CA GLN A 542 -56.12 7.80 11.82
C GLN A 542 -56.53 7.47 10.33
N THR A 543 -56.94 6.30 9.80
CA THR A 543 -57.17 4.90 10.26
C THR A 543 -57.10 3.95 9.04
N SER A 544 -56.65 2.70 9.20
CA SER A 544 -57.15 1.52 8.42
C SER A 544 -56.79 0.21 9.13
N GLU A 545 -57.46 -0.90 8.79
CA GLU A 545 -57.71 -2.00 9.72
C GLU A 545 -56.92 -3.30 9.44
N GLN A 546 -56.60 -4.04 10.52
CA GLN A 546 -56.05 -5.39 10.47
C GLN A 546 -56.61 -6.22 11.65
N PRO A 547 -57.26 -7.37 11.41
CA PRO A 547 -57.63 -8.30 12.47
C PRO A 547 -56.48 -9.27 12.79
N LYS A 548 -56.12 -9.38 14.08
CA LYS A 548 -55.39 -10.55 14.62
C LYS A 548 -56.40 -11.57 15.17
N MET A 549 -56.07 -12.85 15.09
CA MET A 549 -56.64 -13.86 15.98
C MET A 549 -55.75 -14.08 17.20
N GLU A 550 -56.37 -14.36 18.34
CA GLU A 550 -55.70 -14.68 19.60
C GLU A 550 -55.61 -16.21 19.79
N THR A 551 -54.59 -16.66 20.54
CA THR A 551 -54.52 -18.02 21.06
C THR A 551 -55.34 -18.15 22.35
N GLN A 552 -56.32 -19.06 22.39
CA GLN A 552 -56.86 -19.57 23.65
C GLN A 552 -56.95 -21.09 23.72
N THR A 553 -56.59 -21.53 24.93
CA THR A 553 -56.63 -22.81 25.63
C THR A 553 -57.67 -23.86 25.25
N SER A 554 -57.33 -25.13 25.54
CA SER A 554 -58.24 -26.25 25.85
C SER A 554 -59.24 -25.91 26.99
N VAL A 555 -60.31 -26.67 27.28
CA VAL A 555 -60.44 -28.14 27.34
C VAL A 555 -61.91 -28.60 27.19
N THR A 556 -62.11 -29.88 26.84
CA THR A 556 -63.31 -30.74 27.09
C THR A 556 -64.71 -30.21 26.77
N ASP A 557 -65.46 -30.98 25.95
CA ASP A 557 -66.53 -31.80 26.55
C ASP A 557 -66.82 -33.08 25.74
N THR A 558 -67.63 -34.00 26.28
CA THR A 558 -67.85 -35.35 25.71
C THR A 558 -69.33 -35.71 25.57
N GLU A 559 -69.80 -36.12 24.38
CA GLU A 559 -71.01 -36.94 24.26
C GLU A 559 -71.02 -37.85 23.03
N THR A 560 -71.76 -38.97 23.09
CA THR A 560 -71.75 -40.05 22.06
C THR A 560 -73.15 -40.52 21.70
N LYS A 561 -73.43 -40.70 20.39
CA LYS A 561 -74.36 -41.69 19.78
C LYS A 561 -74.33 -41.63 18.24
N THR A 562 -73.80 -42.65 17.56
CA THR A 562 -74.49 -43.83 16.96
C THR A 562 -75.32 -43.57 15.69
N ASP A 563 -74.85 -44.16 14.59
CA ASP A 563 -75.60 -44.72 13.44
C ASP A 563 -76.48 -43.75 12.58
N ASN A 564 -76.63 -43.91 11.26
CA ASN A 564 -76.45 -45.10 10.42
C ASN A 564 -76.29 -44.76 8.91
N ALA A 565 -75.96 -45.79 8.11
CA ALA A 565 -76.25 -45.96 6.67
C ALA A 565 -75.73 -44.96 5.60
N ASN A 566 -74.73 -45.45 4.84
CA ASN A 566 -74.50 -45.27 3.39
C ASN A 566 -75.21 -44.13 2.61
N GLU A 567 -74.40 -43.20 2.08
CA GLU A 567 -74.41 -42.93 0.63
C GLU A 567 -72.96 -42.73 0.14
N VAL A 568 -72.41 -43.71 -0.60
CA VAL A 568 -71.02 -43.65 -1.09
C VAL A 568 -70.96 -42.80 -2.35
N LYS A 569 -70.82 -41.49 -2.15
CA LYS A 569 -70.27 -40.59 -3.17
C LYS A 569 -68.78 -40.90 -3.27
N PRO A 570 -68.21 -41.20 -4.46
CA PRO A 570 -66.78 -41.41 -4.57
C PRO A 570 -66.04 -40.14 -4.14
N ALA A 571 -65.07 -40.29 -3.24
CA ALA A 571 -64.14 -39.22 -2.96
C ALA A 571 -63.43 -38.85 -4.26
N ALA A 572 -63.32 -37.55 -4.55
CA ALA A 572 -62.44 -37.11 -5.61
C ALA A 572 -61.01 -37.47 -5.18
N GLU A 573 -60.41 -38.41 -5.90
CA GLU A 573 -59.01 -38.81 -5.73
C GLU A 573 -58.16 -37.54 -5.82
N GLN A 574 -57.50 -37.17 -4.73
CA GLN A 574 -56.76 -35.90 -4.65
C GLN A 574 -55.54 -36.02 -5.54
N ALA A 575 -55.68 -35.55 -6.79
CA ALA A 575 -54.66 -35.65 -7.81
C ALA A 575 -53.31 -35.13 -7.30
N HIS A 576 -52.38 -36.06 -7.10
CA HIS A 576 -51.03 -35.79 -6.65
C HIS A 576 -50.31 -34.89 -7.66
N ASP A 577 -49.46 -34.02 -7.15
CA ASP A 577 -48.70 -33.07 -7.96
C ASP A 577 -47.69 -33.81 -8.85
N GLN A 578 -47.63 -33.42 -10.11
CA GLN A 578 -46.85 -34.08 -11.14
C GLN A 578 -45.70 -33.17 -11.57
N VAL A 579 -44.53 -33.76 -11.84
CA VAL A 579 -43.31 -33.01 -12.14
C VAL A 579 -42.86 -33.25 -13.58
N ALA A 580 -42.63 -32.18 -14.33
CA ALA A 580 -42.06 -32.21 -15.68
C ALA A 580 -40.74 -31.41 -15.74
N ILE A 581 -39.79 -31.85 -16.58
CA ILE A 581 -38.51 -31.15 -16.80
C ILE A 581 -38.18 -31.12 -18.30
N ILE A 582 -37.87 -29.93 -18.82
CA ILE A 582 -37.35 -29.72 -20.17
C ILE A 582 -35.84 -29.54 -20.08
N ASN A 583 -35.04 -30.54 -20.49
CA ASN A 583 -33.58 -30.49 -20.48
C ASN A 583 -33.00 -30.05 -21.84
N PHE A 584 -32.04 -29.12 -21.83
CA PHE A 584 -31.26 -28.72 -23.00
C PHE A 584 -29.86 -29.34 -22.92
N ILE A 585 -29.40 -30.05 -23.95
CA ILE A 585 -28.11 -30.77 -23.92
C ILE A 585 -27.23 -30.48 -25.13
N ASP A 586 -25.92 -30.35 -24.94
CA ASP A 586 -24.92 -30.31 -26.02
C ASP A 586 -24.58 -31.75 -26.45
N VAL A 587 -25.05 -32.14 -27.64
CA VAL A 587 -24.87 -33.51 -28.15
C VAL A 587 -23.43 -33.82 -28.55
N ASP A 588 -22.60 -32.80 -28.80
CA ASP A 588 -21.17 -32.99 -29.11
C ASP A 588 -20.33 -33.16 -27.83
N LYS A 589 -20.86 -32.78 -26.65
CA LYS A 589 -20.23 -32.97 -25.32
C LYS A 589 -20.86 -34.14 -24.55
N ASN A 590 -21.00 -35.30 -25.17
CA ASN A 590 -21.62 -36.51 -24.59
C ASN A 590 -23.06 -36.31 -24.04
N GLY A 591 -23.77 -35.25 -24.44
CA GLY A 591 -25.09 -34.91 -23.88
C GLY A 591 -25.02 -34.12 -22.58
N ALA A 592 -23.93 -33.42 -22.29
CA ALA A 592 -23.82 -32.49 -21.16
C ALA A 592 -24.96 -31.45 -21.18
N GLN A 593 -25.61 -31.26 -20.04
CA GLN A 593 -26.73 -30.34 -19.91
C GLN A 593 -26.25 -28.88 -19.93
N LEU A 594 -26.86 -28.05 -20.77
CA LEU A 594 -26.65 -26.61 -20.82
C LEU A 594 -27.57 -25.88 -19.82
N THR A 595 -28.84 -26.28 -19.74
CA THR A 595 -29.84 -25.75 -18.80
C THR A 595 -31.07 -26.67 -18.73
N SER A 596 -32.02 -26.37 -17.85
CA SER A 596 -33.37 -26.93 -17.89
C SER A 596 -34.41 -25.92 -17.42
N SER A 597 -35.69 -26.29 -17.50
CA SER A 597 -36.80 -25.56 -16.89
C SER A 597 -36.81 -25.52 -15.34
N GLY A 598 -35.89 -26.26 -14.68
CA GLY A 598 -36.15 -26.76 -13.33
C GLY A 598 -37.32 -27.77 -13.31
N PRO A 599 -37.72 -28.28 -12.12
CA PRO A 599 -38.93 -29.06 -11.96
C PRO A 599 -40.18 -28.17 -12.07
N LEU A 600 -40.98 -28.39 -13.11
CA LEU A 600 -42.29 -27.75 -13.29
C LEU A 600 -43.37 -28.60 -12.64
N VAL A 601 -44.16 -28.02 -11.74
CA VAL A 601 -45.19 -28.71 -10.97
C VAL A 601 -46.59 -28.36 -11.47
N GLY A 602 -47.47 -29.35 -11.60
CA GLY A 602 -48.88 -29.13 -11.98
C GLY A 602 -49.75 -30.37 -11.80
N LYS A 603 -51.05 -30.24 -12.08
CA LYS A 603 -52.03 -31.32 -11.98
C LYS A 603 -52.17 -32.12 -13.29
N PRO A 604 -52.62 -33.39 -13.23
CA PRO A 604 -52.81 -34.22 -14.41
C PRO A 604 -53.64 -33.53 -15.50
N GLY A 605 -53.15 -33.56 -16.74
CA GLY A 605 -53.80 -32.94 -17.89
C GLY A 605 -53.61 -31.42 -18.03
N GLU A 606 -53.01 -30.72 -17.06
CA GLU A 606 -52.65 -29.30 -17.22
C GLU A 606 -51.54 -29.11 -18.27
N SER A 607 -51.45 -27.90 -18.83
CA SER A 607 -50.55 -27.58 -19.93
C SER A 607 -49.16 -27.20 -19.42
N ILE A 608 -48.14 -27.97 -19.79
CA ILE A 608 -46.75 -27.67 -19.43
C ILE A 608 -46.22 -26.49 -20.25
N ASN A 609 -46.76 -26.27 -21.45
CA ASN A 609 -46.46 -25.10 -22.28
C ASN A 609 -46.98 -23.78 -21.70
N ASP A 610 -47.96 -23.82 -20.79
CA ASP A 610 -48.47 -22.63 -20.11
C ASP A 610 -47.55 -22.23 -18.93
N LEU A 611 -46.76 -23.18 -18.42
CA LEU A 611 -45.76 -22.99 -17.36
C LEU A 611 -44.36 -22.64 -17.91
N TYR A 612 -44.00 -23.14 -19.10
CA TYR A 612 -42.65 -22.96 -19.66
C TYR A 612 -42.62 -22.84 -21.18
N SER A 613 -41.93 -21.80 -21.66
CA SER A 613 -41.64 -21.58 -23.09
C SER A 613 -40.14 -21.69 -23.38
N THR A 614 -39.81 -22.47 -24.40
CA THR A 614 -38.42 -22.67 -24.84
C THR A 614 -37.89 -21.53 -25.72
N GLU A 615 -38.74 -20.57 -26.13
CA GLU A 615 -38.37 -19.56 -27.13
C GLU A 615 -37.14 -18.73 -26.71
N ILE A 616 -37.14 -18.23 -25.48
CA ILE A 616 -36.07 -17.41 -24.90
C ILE A 616 -34.76 -18.21 -24.71
N PRO A 617 -34.74 -19.38 -24.03
CA PRO A 617 -33.52 -20.18 -23.93
C PRO A 617 -33.03 -20.66 -25.29
N LEU A 618 -33.91 -21.08 -26.22
CA LEU A 618 -33.50 -21.42 -27.58
C LEU A 618 -32.94 -20.23 -28.35
N LYS A 619 -33.38 -19.00 -28.09
CA LYS A 619 -32.78 -17.79 -28.68
C LYS A 619 -31.36 -17.59 -28.16
N ALA A 620 -31.17 -17.52 -26.84
CA ALA A 620 -29.85 -17.35 -26.24
C ALA A 620 -28.87 -18.47 -26.67
N ILE A 621 -29.33 -19.72 -26.72
CA ILE A 621 -28.56 -20.87 -27.21
C ILE A 621 -28.16 -20.72 -28.70
N LYS A 622 -29.07 -20.22 -29.57
CA LYS A 622 -28.75 -19.94 -30.98
C LYS A 622 -27.74 -18.80 -31.15
N ASP A 623 -27.87 -17.76 -30.32
CA ASP A 623 -27.03 -16.55 -30.33
C ASP A 623 -25.63 -16.84 -29.80
N ALA A 624 -25.49 -17.70 -28.77
CA ALA A 624 -24.24 -18.35 -28.33
C ALA A 624 -23.67 -19.37 -29.34
N GLY A 625 -24.17 -19.37 -30.58
CA GLY A 625 -23.61 -20.10 -31.70
C GLY A 625 -24.08 -21.54 -31.85
N TYR A 626 -25.08 -22.03 -31.10
CA TYR A 626 -25.58 -23.40 -31.26
C TYR A 626 -26.66 -23.53 -32.34
N GLU A 627 -26.86 -24.74 -32.86
CA GLU A 627 -27.96 -25.16 -33.71
C GLU A 627 -28.77 -26.29 -33.03
N ILE A 628 -30.08 -26.35 -33.28
CA ILE A 628 -30.94 -27.42 -32.74
C ILE A 628 -30.73 -28.68 -33.58
N VAL A 629 -30.45 -29.80 -32.92
CA VAL A 629 -30.29 -31.12 -33.52
C VAL A 629 -31.58 -31.94 -33.37
N PHE A 630 -32.25 -31.85 -32.23
CA PHE A 630 -33.62 -32.37 -32.04
C PHE A 630 -34.35 -31.60 -30.92
N ASN A 631 -35.68 -31.58 -30.97
CA ASN A 631 -36.54 -31.05 -29.92
C ASN A 631 -37.69 -32.03 -29.64
N ASN A 632 -37.79 -32.52 -28.41
CA ASN A 632 -38.90 -33.40 -27.99
C ASN A 632 -40.05 -32.67 -27.29
N PHE A 633 -39.88 -31.41 -26.92
CA PHE A 633 -40.90 -30.59 -26.28
C PHE A 633 -41.76 -29.87 -27.34
N ASP A 634 -41.17 -28.97 -28.12
CA ASP A 634 -41.89 -28.16 -29.12
C ASP A 634 -42.07 -28.95 -30.43
N ARG A 635 -43.03 -29.86 -30.43
CA ARG A 635 -43.45 -30.61 -31.63
C ARG A 635 -44.61 -29.90 -32.31
N GLU A 636 -44.55 -29.78 -33.63
CA GLU A 636 -45.53 -29.05 -34.43
C GLU A 636 -46.97 -29.57 -34.16
N GLY A 637 -47.85 -28.67 -33.72
CA GLY A 637 -49.24 -28.99 -33.38
C GLY A 637 -49.47 -29.73 -32.05
N VAL A 638 -48.45 -29.90 -31.20
CA VAL A 638 -48.55 -30.61 -29.92
C VAL A 638 -48.45 -29.63 -28.75
N VAL A 639 -49.41 -29.70 -27.83
CA VAL A 639 -49.33 -29.09 -26.48
C VAL A 639 -49.02 -30.21 -25.49
N GLN A 640 -47.91 -30.07 -24.76
CA GLN A 640 -47.45 -31.05 -23.77
C GLN A 640 -48.24 -30.89 -22.47
N ARG A 641 -48.58 -32.03 -21.84
CA ARG A 641 -49.43 -32.08 -20.64
C ARG A 641 -48.92 -33.12 -19.66
N PHE A 642 -49.15 -32.87 -18.37
CA PHE A 642 -48.90 -33.84 -17.31
C PHE A 642 -49.75 -35.10 -17.58
N ASP A 643 -49.11 -36.28 -17.58
CA ASP A 643 -49.65 -37.50 -18.20
C ASP A 643 -50.43 -38.43 -17.26
N ASN A 644 -50.76 -37.96 -16.05
CA ASN A 644 -51.41 -38.73 -14.99
C ASN A 644 -50.53 -39.89 -14.46
N ASN A 645 -49.21 -39.70 -14.45
CA ASN A 645 -48.24 -40.55 -13.75
C ASN A 645 -47.48 -39.75 -12.67
N ASP A 646 -47.89 -39.91 -11.42
CA ASP A 646 -47.29 -39.27 -10.24
C ASP A 646 -46.02 -39.99 -9.73
N LEU A 647 -45.79 -41.22 -10.18
CA LEU A 647 -44.64 -42.05 -9.78
C LEU A 647 -43.35 -41.73 -10.56
N MET A 648 -43.40 -40.94 -11.63
CA MET A 648 -42.27 -40.68 -12.53
C MET A 648 -42.26 -39.25 -13.04
N THR A 649 -41.12 -38.56 -12.91
CA THR A 649 -40.89 -37.25 -13.54
C THR A 649 -40.94 -37.35 -15.07
N GLN A 650 -41.74 -36.51 -15.72
CA GLN A 650 -41.85 -36.45 -17.18
C GLN A 650 -40.69 -35.63 -17.77
N ILE A 651 -39.79 -36.29 -18.50
CA ILE A 651 -38.57 -35.64 -19.03
C ILE A 651 -38.67 -35.41 -20.54
N PHE A 652 -38.58 -34.15 -20.95
CA PHE A 652 -38.35 -33.73 -22.32
C PHE A 652 -36.87 -33.41 -22.53
N THR A 653 -36.40 -33.51 -23.78
CA THR A 653 -35.00 -33.24 -24.11
C THR A 653 -34.87 -32.53 -25.44
N ILE A 654 -34.00 -31.52 -25.47
CA ILE A 654 -33.70 -30.68 -26.61
C ILE A 654 -32.19 -30.76 -26.84
N GLY A 655 -31.79 -31.49 -27.87
CA GLY A 655 -30.39 -31.64 -28.25
C GLY A 655 -29.95 -30.50 -29.15
N VAL A 656 -28.85 -29.83 -28.81
CA VAL A 656 -28.23 -28.75 -29.57
C VAL A 656 -26.73 -29.02 -29.78
N ARG A 657 -26.08 -28.27 -30.67
CA ARG A 657 -24.64 -28.40 -31.00
C ARG A 657 -24.00 -27.04 -31.35
N LYS A 658 -22.80 -26.74 -30.87
CA LYS A 658 -22.09 -25.47 -31.22
C LYS A 658 -21.62 -25.49 -32.70
N LYS A 659 -21.95 -24.46 -33.48
CA LYS A 659 -21.69 -24.40 -34.94
C LYS A 659 -20.17 -24.33 -35.23
N GLN A 660 -19.62 -25.35 -35.90
CA GLN A 660 -18.19 -25.38 -36.23
C GLN A 660 -17.76 -24.23 -37.15
N THR A 661 -16.77 -23.45 -36.68
CA THR A 661 -16.24 -22.29 -37.41
C THR A 661 -15.39 -22.68 -38.61
N LYS A 662 -15.15 -21.74 -39.54
CA LYS A 662 -14.35 -21.97 -40.76
C LYS A 662 -12.91 -22.44 -40.47
N LYS A 663 -12.35 -22.17 -39.29
CA LYS A 663 -11.04 -22.71 -38.86
C LYS A 663 -11.10 -24.22 -38.59
N GLN A 664 -12.09 -24.70 -37.82
CA GLN A 664 -12.25 -26.13 -37.49
C GLN A 664 -12.53 -27.01 -38.72
N LYS A 665 -13.31 -26.51 -39.68
CA LYS A 665 -13.56 -27.24 -40.95
C LYS A 665 -12.28 -27.46 -41.77
N ASN A 666 -11.22 -26.66 -41.55
CA ASN A 666 -9.91 -26.86 -42.19
C ASN A 666 -8.95 -27.74 -41.37
N SER A 667 -9.09 -27.84 -40.04
CA SER A 667 -8.31 -28.82 -39.25
C SER A 667 -8.74 -30.25 -39.53
N ASN A 668 -10.05 -30.53 -39.56
CA ASN A 668 -10.55 -31.89 -39.80
C ASN A 668 -10.16 -32.38 -41.21
N LYS A 669 -10.23 -31.50 -42.21
CA LYS A 669 -9.76 -31.74 -43.60
C LYS A 669 -8.25 -31.98 -43.71
N LYS A 670 -7.47 -31.69 -42.65
CA LYS A 670 -6.02 -31.95 -42.54
C LYS A 670 -5.72 -33.25 -41.80
N TYR A 671 -6.60 -33.70 -40.91
CA TYR A 671 -6.55 -35.03 -40.28
C TYR A 671 -6.91 -36.15 -41.27
N ASP A 672 -7.99 -36.01 -42.05
CA ASP A 672 -8.39 -36.99 -43.10
C ASP A 672 -7.27 -37.31 -44.11
N LYS A 673 -6.33 -36.39 -44.31
CA LYS A 673 -5.18 -36.57 -45.22
C LYS A 673 -3.94 -37.20 -44.59
N LYS A 674 -3.89 -37.47 -43.27
CA LYS A 674 -2.74 -38.11 -42.61
C LYS A 674 -2.92 -39.60 -42.33
N ASP A 675 -4.11 -40.06 -41.91
CA ASP A 675 -4.28 -41.46 -41.48
C ASP A 675 -4.59 -42.46 -42.60
N ASN A 676 -5.01 -41.98 -43.77
CA ASN A 676 -5.31 -42.84 -44.93
C ASN A 676 -4.11 -43.68 -45.43
N ASN A 677 -2.87 -43.31 -45.08
CA ASN A 677 -1.66 -44.08 -45.44
C ASN A 677 -1.23 -45.13 -44.39
N LYS A 678 -1.97 -45.30 -43.27
CA LYS A 678 -1.62 -46.26 -42.21
C LYS A 678 -2.67 -47.36 -41.95
N ARG A 679 -3.82 -47.32 -42.63
CA ARG A 679 -4.93 -48.27 -42.42
C ARG A 679 -5.10 -49.35 -43.50
N GLN A 680 -4.26 -49.38 -44.54
CA GLN A 680 -4.26 -50.44 -45.59
C GLN A 680 -3.52 -51.74 -45.21
N LYS A 681 -3.49 -52.16 -43.93
CA LYS A 681 -2.90 -53.48 -43.59
C LYS A 681 -3.45 -54.19 -42.35
N ARG A 682 -4.78 -54.30 -42.23
CA ARG A 682 -5.43 -55.46 -41.58
C ARG A 682 -6.92 -55.59 -41.92
N THR A 683 -7.36 -56.85 -42.01
CA THR A 683 -8.77 -57.33 -41.98
C THR A 683 -9.78 -56.61 -42.89
N SER A 684 -9.78 -56.99 -44.18
CA SER A 684 -11.02 -57.04 -44.96
C SER A 684 -11.77 -58.34 -44.62
N GLN A 685 -12.77 -58.30 -43.75
CA GLN A 685 -13.89 -59.27 -43.79
C GLN A 685 -15.09 -58.80 -42.96
N ARG A 686 -16.27 -59.06 -43.53
CA ARG A 686 -17.64 -58.81 -43.01
C ARG A 686 -18.06 -57.34 -42.91
N SER A 687 -19.24 -57.07 -43.48
CA SER A 687 -19.94 -55.80 -43.52
C SER A 687 -21.13 -55.79 -42.55
N ASP A 688 -21.83 -54.65 -42.49
CA ASP A 688 -23.23 -54.48 -42.08
C ASP A 688 -23.63 -54.76 -40.61
N VAL A 689 -23.51 -53.74 -39.76
CA VAL A 689 -24.50 -53.43 -38.69
C VAL A 689 -24.69 -51.91 -38.62
N THR A 690 -25.92 -51.44 -38.41
CA THR A 690 -26.32 -50.03 -38.38
C THR A 690 -26.63 -49.50 -36.96
N SER A 691 -26.59 -48.17 -36.81
CA SER A 691 -27.30 -47.37 -35.80
C SER A 691 -27.26 -47.82 -34.32
N SER A 692 -26.41 -47.19 -33.52
CA SER A 692 -26.52 -47.22 -32.04
C SER A 692 -27.75 -46.47 -31.50
N ALA A 693 -28.34 -45.55 -32.28
CA ALA A 693 -29.47 -44.73 -31.85
C ALA A 693 -30.76 -45.55 -31.59
N SER A 694 -30.93 -46.70 -32.23
CA SER A 694 -32.12 -47.54 -32.07
C SER A 694 -32.16 -48.29 -30.73
N GLN A 695 -31.00 -48.64 -30.15
CA GLN A 695 -30.94 -49.51 -28.97
C GLN A 695 -31.40 -48.84 -27.67
N MET A 696 -31.30 -47.50 -27.56
CA MET A 696 -31.90 -46.74 -26.46
C MET A 696 -33.44 -46.85 -26.46
N SER A 697 -34.06 -46.84 -27.65
CA SER A 697 -35.52 -46.94 -27.80
C SER A 697 -36.07 -48.30 -27.34
N GLU A 698 -35.33 -49.39 -27.58
CA GLU A 698 -35.74 -50.74 -27.18
C GLU A 698 -35.57 -50.99 -25.67
N ARG A 699 -34.51 -50.44 -25.03
CA ARG A 699 -34.36 -50.52 -23.57
C ARG A 699 -35.52 -49.84 -22.83
N GLN A 700 -35.96 -48.66 -23.29
CA GLN A 700 -37.10 -47.96 -22.69
C GLN A 700 -38.40 -48.78 -22.82
N ARG A 701 -38.60 -49.51 -23.93
CA ARG A 701 -39.78 -50.37 -24.15
C ARG A 701 -39.77 -51.64 -23.31
N LEU A 702 -38.60 -52.23 -23.05
CA LEU A 702 -38.46 -53.46 -22.26
C LEU A 702 -38.69 -53.25 -20.75
N TYR A 703 -38.52 -52.03 -20.24
CA TYR A 703 -38.81 -51.70 -18.83
C TYR A 703 -40.31 -51.84 -18.51
N ASN A 704 -41.18 -51.39 -19.42
CA ASN A 704 -42.64 -51.37 -19.23
C ASN A 704 -43.34 -52.73 -19.40
N GLN A 705 -42.61 -53.86 -19.37
CA GLN A 705 -43.18 -55.21 -19.55
C GLN A 705 -42.77 -56.26 -18.50
N ARG A 706 -42.11 -55.88 -17.40
CA ARG A 706 -41.83 -56.80 -16.29
C ARG A 706 -41.97 -56.14 -14.91
N SER A 707 -43.12 -56.33 -14.26
CA SER A 707 -43.27 -56.05 -12.83
C SER A 707 -44.25 -57.01 -12.14
N HIS A 708 -43.80 -58.26 -11.89
CA HIS A 708 -44.46 -59.24 -11.02
C HIS A 708 -43.40 -60.19 -10.41
N TYR A 709 -42.54 -59.68 -9.52
CA TYR A 709 -41.88 -60.51 -8.50
C TYR A 709 -41.35 -59.66 -7.35
N THR A 710 -41.75 -59.97 -6.11
CA THR A 710 -41.18 -59.43 -4.88
C THR A 710 -40.25 -60.46 -4.24
N PRO A 711 -39.09 -60.03 -3.73
CA PRO A 711 -38.40 -60.72 -2.63
C PRO A 711 -38.55 -59.94 -1.32
N GLN A 712 -38.48 -60.65 -0.19
CA GLN A 712 -38.56 -60.07 1.14
C GLN A 712 -37.27 -59.37 1.56
N SER A 713 -37.40 -58.47 2.54
CA SER A 713 -36.29 -57.88 3.27
C SER A 713 -35.65 -58.86 4.25
N ASP A 714 -34.33 -58.77 4.39
CA ASP A 714 -33.60 -59.37 5.51
C ASP A 714 -32.54 -58.38 6.02
N ARG A 715 -32.27 -58.39 7.33
CA ARG A 715 -31.41 -57.39 7.99
C ARG A 715 -30.09 -58.02 8.45
N ILE A 716 -28.95 -57.36 8.17
CA ILE A 716 -27.79 -57.40 9.07
C ILE A 716 -27.22 -55.98 9.23
N ARG A 717 -27.16 -55.49 10.49
CA ARG A 717 -26.26 -54.40 10.90
C ARG A 717 -24.93 -55.01 11.31
N GLN A 718 -23.82 -54.36 10.97
CA GLN A 718 -22.57 -54.47 11.75
C GLN A 718 -21.94 -53.08 11.90
N GLN A 719 -21.42 -52.79 13.09
CA GLN A 719 -20.61 -51.60 13.38
C GLN A 719 -19.13 -52.00 13.42
N PRO A 720 -18.20 -51.15 12.98
CA PRO A 720 -16.82 -51.21 13.43
C PRO A 720 -16.70 -50.79 14.91
N VAL A 721 -15.68 -51.28 15.60
CA VAL A 721 -15.42 -51.02 17.03
C VAL A 721 -14.07 -50.32 17.18
N HIS A 722 -13.95 -49.37 18.12
CA HIS A 722 -12.67 -48.76 18.48
C HIS A 722 -11.69 -49.80 19.04
N GLN A 723 -10.43 -49.76 18.58
CA GLN A 723 -9.29 -50.21 19.38
C GLN A 723 -8.20 -49.14 19.38
N ASP A 724 -7.89 -48.64 20.57
CA ASP A 724 -6.63 -47.98 20.92
C ASP A 724 -5.61 -49.06 21.32
N HIS A 725 -4.34 -48.88 20.96
CA HIS A 725 -3.22 -49.27 21.83
C HIS A 725 -1.89 -48.60 21.41
N GLY A 726 -1.53 -47.55 22.16
CA GLY A 726 -0.35 -47.63 23.02
C GLY A 726 1.06 -47.71 22.39
N SER A 727 1.69 -46.54 22.24
CA SER A 727 3.12 -46.24 22.53
C SER A 727 4.27 -47.03 21.86
N ASN A 728 5.29 -46.28 21.43
CA ASN A 728 6.64 -46.46 21.99
C ASN A 728 7.45 -45.15 21.94
N THR A 729 8.45 -45.01 22.81
CA THR A 729 9.08 -43.72 23.14
C THR A 729 10.57 -43.69 22.80
N ALA A 730 11.07 -42.60 22.22
CA ALA A 730 12.49 -42.27 22.15
C ALA A 730 12.68 -40.75 22.18
N ALA A 731 13.75 -40.24 22.82
CA ALA A 731 13.94 -38.81 23.05
C ALA A 731 15.41 -38.35 23.04
N MET A 732 15.67 -37.24 22.37
CA MET A 732 16.78 -36.29 22.57
C MET A 732 16.22 -34.90 22.23
N VAL A 733 16.18 -33.84 23.06
CA VAL A 733 16.87 -33.40 24.29
C VAL A 733 18.16 -32.61 24.05
N LEU A 734 18.15 -31.34 24.51
CA LEU A 734 19.17 -30.28 24.50
C LEU A 734 19.43 -29.57 23.14
N GLY A 735 19.45 -28.23 23.04
CA GLY A 735 18.98 -27.18 23.99
C GLY A 735 19.73 -25.83 23.92
N VAL A 736 19.23 -24.86 24.70
CA VAL A 736 19.87 -23.56 25.09
C VAL A 736 19.87 -22.44 24.02
N ALA A 737 19.71 -21.12 24.31
CA ALA A 737 18.84 -20.36 25.25
C ALA A 737 19.02 -18.82 25.06
N ALA A 738 17.95 -18.02 25.25
CA ALA A 738 17.98 -16.60 25.72
C ALA A 738 16.52 -16.15 26.06
N THR A 739 16.11 -15.94 27.33
CA THR A 739 16.16 -14.68 28.13
C THR A 739 15.75 -13.40 27.37
N VAL A 740 14.59 -12.75 27.56
CA VAL A 740 13.81 -12.29 28.75
C VAL A 740 14.22 -10.90 29.27
N ILE A 741 13.28 -9.93 29.21
CA ILE A 741 13.11 -8.65 29.97
C ILE A 741 12.06 -7.81 29.18
N SER A 742 11.06 -7.10 29.74
CA SER A 742 10.56 -6.96 31.13
C SER A 742 9.06 -6.60 31.15
N LEU A 743 8.41 -6.70 32.32
CA LEU A 743 7.07 -6.15 32.57
C LEU A 743 7.09 -4.67 32.99
N ILE A 744 6.05 -3.94 32.61
CA ILE A 744 5.30 -2.89 33.36
C ILE A 744 4.03 -2.60 32.52
N GLY A 745 2.82 -2.41 33.05
CA GLY A 745 2.37 -2.40 34.45
C GLY A 745 1.44 -1.21 34.71
N LEU A 746 0.11 -1.38 34.62
CA LEU A 746 -0.84 -0.26 34.77
C LEU A 746 -2.16 -0.67 35.44
N THR A 747 -2.36 -0.26 36.69
CA THR A 747 -3.59 -0.49 37.46
C THR A 747 -4.19 0.80 38.01
N GLY A 748 -5.21 1.32 37.31
CA GLY A 748 -6.47 1.72 37.96
C GLY A 748 -6.66 3.14 38.56
N LYS A 749 -7.63 3.84 37.95
CA LYS A 749 -8.78 4.52 38.59
C LYS A 749 -8.68 5.95 39.19
N ARG A 750 -9.69 6.73 38.78
CA ARG A 750 -10.32 7.91 39.43
C ARG A 750 -9.47 9.20 39.38
N LYS A 751 -10.06 10.37 39.15
CA LYS A 751 -11.48 10.76 39.33
C LYS A 751 -12.28 10.92 38.04
#